data_AF-A0A3M1GQD5-F1
#
_entry.id   AF-A0A3M1GQD5-F1
#
_cell.length_a   1.000
_cell.length_b   1.000
_cell.length_c   1.000
_cell.angle_alpha   90.00
_cell.angle_beta   90.00
_cell.angle_gamma   90.00
#
_symmetry.space_group_name_H-M   'P 1'
#
loop_
_entity.id
_entity.type
_entity.pdbx_description
1 polymer ?
#
loop_
_entity_poly.entity_id
_entity_poly.type
_entity_poly.pdbx_seq_one_letter_code
_entity_poly.pdbx_strand_id
1 'polypeptide(L)'
;MRIVADLHIHSHYSRATSKDLTFEHLARWAQLKGVHVVGTGDIAHPGWLEEMKEKLEPAEEGLFRLKADIARQVEADIPPACRGPVRFMLAGEISSIYKKNDRVRKIHNVIFAPTLTAVEKIQAELEKIGNIRSDGRPILGLDSRDLLEIILTIHPQNYLIPAHIWTPWFSLLGSKSGFDSVEECFADLTPHIFALETGLSSDPPMNWRVSSLDRYTLVSNSDAHSPQKLAREANLFNTDLSYPAIFDALKTGHPDTFLGTIEFFPEEGKYHLDGHRKCNLRWKPRDTLAHNGLCPVCGKPVTVGVLHRVETLADRPEGGRPDRVPPFHSLIPLPEVLSEVHGVGPGSKRVRQAYEALLARLGPELDILLTVPLADIEQAGGSLLAEGIRRMRAGQVIAQGGFDGEYGVVRLFEPEERAGFAGQLSLFAPPQRQHQADRPAPPPADLQQVAMFRETPAPTPSSAPSADPPPAGDPVLDGLNPEQRAAVLCTDRSLLVVAGPGTGKTRVLTHRIAYLVRHRQVNPESILAITFTNKAAAEMSARLTALLGPTVARKITVKTFHAFGAMILRQNAPLLDLPATFALCTDDDRRDLLSRLYPTLSEAETDAYLSAISAAKNRLETPGTMTAPAELVDPPLAEVYRRYQEALHQSRLLDYDDLLARTIALFETHPDRLDDCRRRFRWISVD
;
A
#
# COMPACT_ATOMS: atom_id res chain seq x y z
N MET A 1 24.09 11.46 21.72
CA MET A 1 23.21 12.55 21.20
C MET A 1 21.89 11.90 20.84
N ARG A 2 20.73 12.50 21.15
CA ARG A 2 19.45 11.95 20.68
C ARG A 2 19.30 12.20 19.18
N ILE A 3 19.26 11.14 18.39
CA ILE A 3 19.06 11.18 16.93
C ILE A 3 17.66 10.66 16.64
N VAL A 4 16.93 11.39 15.82
CA VAL A 4 15.65 10.94 15.23
C VAL A 4 15.93 10.54 13.79
N ALA A 5 15.61 9.31 13.43
CA ALA A 5 15.78 8.81 12.07
C ALA A 5 14.50 8.23 11.48
N ASP A 6 14.15 8.68 10.28
CA ASP A 6 13.09 8.12 9.46
C ASP A 6 13.74 7.51 8.21
N LEU A 7 13.85 6.19 8.17
CA LEU A 7 14.73 5.46 7.25
C LEU A 7 14.01 4.90 6.03
N HIS A 8 12.68 5.03 5.96
CA HIS A 8 11.87 4.56 4.84
C HIS A 8 10.92 5.66 4.36
N ILE A 9 11.26 6.21 3.20
CA ILE A 9 10.46 7.22 2.49
C ILE A 9 10.51 6.93 0.99
N HIS A 10 9.76 7.71 0.21
CA HIS A 10 9.84 7.72 -1.25
C HIS A 10 10.25 9.07 -1.82
N SER A 11 10.69 9.05 -3.07
CA SER A 11 10.99 10.22 -3.88
C SER A 11 9.83 10.59 -4.80
N HIS A 12 9.99 11.68 -5.55
CA HIS A 12 9.08 12.07 -6.62
C HIS A 12 9.08 11.13 -7.84
N TYR A 13 10.00 10.14 -7.91
CA TYR A 13 9.98 9.08 -8.93
C TYR A 13 9.06 7.91 -8.60
N SER A 14 8.61 7.77 -7.36
CA SER A 14 7.66 6.74 -6.97
C SER A 14 6.24 7.06 -7.43
N ARG A 15 5.42 6.04 -7.63
CA ARG A 15 4.00 6.25 -7.95
C ARG A 15 3.21 6.72 -6.74
N ALA A 16 2.19 7.56 -6.99
CA ALA A 16 1.28 8.09 -5.98
C ALA A 16 1.98 8.86 -4.85
N THR A 17 3.13 9.47 -5.14
CA THR A 17 3.86 10.35 -4.25
C THR A 17 3.80 11.80 -4.73
N SER A 18 4.05 12.74 -3.82
CA SER A 18 4.13 14.16 -4.15
C SER A 18 5.35 14.45 -5.04
N LYS A 19 5.18 15.37 -6.00
CA LYS A 19 6.30 15.94 -6.77
C LYS A 19 7.29 16.70 -5.88
N ASP A 20 6.85 17.13 -4.70
CA ASP A 20 7.68 17.83 -3.73
C ASP A 20 8.59 16.89 -2.93
N LEU A 21 8.61 15.58 -3.18
CA LEU A 21 9.58 14.67 -2.56
C LEU A 21 10.97 14.79 -3.22
N THR A 22 11.53 15.99 -3.11
CA THR A 22 12.89 16.36 -3.52
C THR A 22 13.78 16.52 -2.29
N PHE A 23 15.12 16.45 -2.45
CA PHE A 23 16.04 16.58 -1.32
C PHE A 23 15.92 17.91 -0.56
N GLU A 24 15.60 18.99 -1.26
CA GLU A 24 15.39 20.33 -0.70
C GLU A 24 14.18 20.36 0.24
N HIS A 25 13.05 19.83 -0.22
CA HIS A 25 11.83 19.75 0.58
C HIS A 25 11.96 18.75 1.72
N LEU A 26 12.63 17.62 1.50
CA LEU A 26 12.93 16.65 2.55
C LEU A 26 13.81 17.26 3.63
N ALA A 27 14.87 17.99 3.27
CA ALA A 27 15.71 18.69 4.24
C ALA A 27 14.95 19.79 4.99
N ARG A 28 14.04 20.51 4.30
CA ARG A 28 13.15 21.49 4.93
C ARG A 28 12.26 20.85 5.97
N TRP A 29 11.53 19.80 5.59
CA TRP A 29 10.60 19.13 6.48
C TRP A 29 11.30 18.36 7.60
N ALA A 30 12.48 17.80 7.35
CA ALA A 30 13.30 17.21 8.39
C ALA A 30 13.63 18.22 9.50
N GLN A 31 14.02 19.44 9.16
CA GLN A 31 14.28 20.50 10.14
C GLN A 31 13.00 20.94 10.87
N LEU A 32 11.88 21.16 10.15
CA LEU A 32 10.61 21.53 10.78
C LEU A 32 10.09 20.44 11.72
N LYS A 33 10.33 19.17 11.40
CA LYS A 33 9.92 18.02 12.21
C LYS A 33 10.90 17.71 13.34
N GLY A 34 12.19 17.99 13.18
CA GLY A 34 13.25 17.60 14.14
C GLY A 34 13.88 16.24 13.82
N VAL A 35 13.90 15.88 12.53
CA VAL A 35 14.50 14.64 12.01
C VAL A 35 15.95 14.91 11.64
N HIS A 36 16.84 14.06 12.15
CA HIS A 36 18.28 14.21 11.99
C HIS A 36 18.81 13.35 10.83
N VAL A 37 18.22 12.18 10.63
CA VAL A 37 18.59 11.26 9.54
C VAL A 37 17.34 10.87 8.75
N VAL A 38 17.38 11.07 7.45
CA VAL A 38 16.31 10.72 6.51
C VAL A 38 16.84 9.67 5.55
N GLY A 39 16.13 8.55 5.37
CA GLY A 39 16.38 7.67 4.22
C GLY A 39 16.25 8.48 2.93
N THR A 40 17.07 8.21 1.91
CA THR A 40 16.92 8.91 0.62
C THR A 40 15.64 8.51 -0.11
N GLY A 41 15.12 7.31 0.17
CA GLY A 41 14.14 6.65 -0.67
C GLY A 41 14.72 6.23 -2.02
N ASP A 42 14.08 5.26 -2.66
CA ASP A 42 14.18 4.99 -4.09
C ASP A 42 15.60 4.86 -4.69
N ILE A 43 16.59 4.35 -3.93
CA ILE A 43 17.99 4.19 -4.43
C ILE A 43 18.09 3.29 -5.67
N ALA A 44 17.08 2.48 -5.96
CA ALA A 44 17.05 1.66 -7.16
C ALA A 44 16.78 2.47 -8.44
N HIS A 45 16.25 3.69 -8.35
CA HIS A 45 15.88 4.48 -9.52
C HIS A 45 17.07 5.26 -10.08
N PRO A 46 17.48 5.05 -11.35
CA PRO A 46 18.65 5.73 -11.91
C PRO A 46 18.55 7.25 -11.95
N GLY A 47 17.35 7.80 -12.23
CA GLY A 47 17.14 9.25 -12.22
C GLY A 47 17.30 9.86 -10.82
N TRP A 48 16.95 9.11 -9.77
CA TRP A 48 17.09 9.59 -8.39
C TRP A 48 18.55 9.51 -7.92
N LEU A 49 19.29 8.50 -8.37
CA LEU A 49 20.74 8.42 -8.15
C LEU A 49 21.50 9.59 -8.77
N GLU A 50 21.12 10.04 -9.97
CA GLU A 50 21.73 11.22 -10.58
C GLU A 50 21.44 12.49 -9.76
N GLU A 51 20.22 12.66 -9.25
CA GLU A 51 19.92 13.77 -8.33
C GLU A 51 20.70 13.67 -7.01
N MET A 52 20.93 12.46 -6.48
CA MET A 52 21.80 12.28 -5.30
C MET A 52 23.21 12.78 -5.58
N LYS A 53 23.80 12.41 -6.72
CA LYS A 53 25.15 12.85 -7.12
C LYS A 53 25.22 14.36 -7.36
N GLU A 54 24.14 14.92 -7.90
CA GLU A 54 24.04 16.35 -8.17
C GLU A 54 23.90 17.18 -6.89
N LYS A 55 23.06 16.75 -5.94
CA LYS A 55 22.62 17.59 -4.82
C LYS A 55 23.26 17.24 -3.48
N LEU A 56 23.76 16.02 -3.33
CA LEU A 56 24.33 15.55 -2.07
C LEU A 56 25.86 15.52 -2.10
N GLU A 57 26.46 15.65 -0.92
CA GLU A 57 27.88 15.44 -0.66
C GLU A 57 28.08 14.60 0.61
N PRO A 58 29.17 13.83 0.73
CA PRO A 58 29.48 13.10 1.96
C PRO A 58 29.58 14.02 3.18
N ALA A 59 29.10 13.56 4.33
CA ALA A 59 29.15 14.30 5.60
C ALA A 59 29.89 13.50 6.68
N GLU A 60 29.21 12.58 7.35
CA GLU A 60 29.77 11.59 8.27
C GLU A 60 29.85 10.22 7.58
N GLU A 61 30.47 9.24 8.24
CA GLU A 61 30.68 7.90 7.66
C GLU A 61 29.35 7.26 7.21
N GLY A 62 29.21 7.05 5.89
CA GLY A 62 28.03 6.49 5.23
C GLY A 62 26.80 7.40 5.21
N LEU A 63 26.94 8.67 5.58
CA LEU A 63 25.87 9.68 5.58
C LEU A 63 26.19 10.83 4.63
N PHE A 64 25.14 11.42 4.08
CA PHE A 64 25.23 12.50 3.10
C PHE A 64 24.49 13.73 3.59
N ARG A 65 24.81 14.91 3.04
CA ARG A 65 24.08 16.15 3.27
C ARG A 65 23.85 16.89 1.96
N LEU A 66 22.90 17.82 1.95
CA LEU A 66 22.78 18.77 0.83
C LEU A 66 24.07 19.56 0.68
N LYS A 67 24.48 19.83 -0.57
CA LYS A 67 25.56 20.77 -0.87
C LYS A 67 25.29 22.14 -0.24
N ALA A 68 26.34 22.81 0.21
CA ALA A 68 26.23 23.98 1.09
C ALA A 68 25.48 25.18 0.48
N ASP A 69 25.50 25.34 -0.84
CA ASP A 69 24.72 26.36 -1.56
C ASP A 69 23.22 26.04 -1.56
N ILE A 70 22.84 24.79 -1.82
CA ILE A 70 21.45 24.32 -1.78
C ILE A 70 20.92 24.39 -0.34
N ALA A 71 21.69 23.89 0.64
CA ALA A 71 21.31 23.90 2.04
C ALA A 71 20.98 25.32 2.55
N ARG A 72 21.81 26.31 2.19
CA ARG A 72 21.58 27.72 2.56
C ARG A 72 20.29 28.31 1.97
N GLN A 73 19.92 27.89 0.75
CA GLN A 73 18.66 28.33 0.15
C GLN A 73 17.46 27.74 0.91
N VAL A 74 17.54 26.45 1.25
CA VAL A 74 16.49 25.78 2.03
C VAL A 74 16.34 26.38 3.43
N GLU A 75 17.44 26.70 4.11
CA GLU A 75 17.44 27.28 5.46
C GLU A 75 16.87 28.70 5.54
N ALA A 76 16.82 29.43 4.42
CA ALA A 76 16.30 30.79 4.37
C ALA A 76 14.83 30.88 4.83
N ASP A 77 14.04 29.85 4.50
CA ASP A 77 12.61 29.77 4.79
C ASP A 77 12.28 28.96 6.05
N ILE A 78 13.30 28.59 6.84
CA ILE A 78 13.14 27.79 8.06
C ILE A 78 13.29 28.69 9.29
N PRO A 79 12.35 28.64 10.25
CA PRO A 79 12.49 29.36 11.51
C PRO A 79 13.81 29.01 12.21
N PRO A 80 14.58 29.99 12.73
CA PRO A 80 15.87 29.72 13.37
C PRO A 80 15.83 28.66 14.47
N ALA A 81 14.73 28.59 15.22
CA ALA A 81 14.51 27.59 16.27
C ALA A 81 14.42 26.15 15.76
N CYS A 82 14.12 25.94 14.47
CA CYS A 82 14.03 24.62 13.85
C CYS A 82 15.29 24.21 13.08
N ARG A 83 16.26 25.13 12.92
CA ARG A 83 17.44 24.85 12.08
C ARG A 83 18.34 23.85 12.77
N GLY A 84 18.72 22.81 12.03
CA GLY A 84 19.52 21.71 12.57
C GLY A 84 20.15 20.87 11.48
N PRO A 85 21.17 20.07 11.82
CA PRO A 85 21.82 19.20 10.85
C PRO A 85 20.86 18.12 10.37
N VAL A 86 20.68 18.02 9.05
CA VAL A 86 19.99 16.92 8.39
C VAL A 86 21.00 16.07 7.64
N ARG A 87 20.89 14.76 7.78
CA ARG A 87 21.66 13.78 7.02
C ARG A 87 20.76 12.85 6.23
N PHE A 88 21.26 12.41 5.10
CA PHE A 88 20.62 11.43 4.23
C PHE A 88 21.37 10.10 4.32
N MET A 89 20.63 9.03 4.56
CA MET A 89 21.11 7.65 4.50
C MET A 89 20.61 7.01 3.21
N LEU A 90 21.50 6.42 2.40
CA LEU A 90 21.08 5.81 1.14
C LEU A 90 20.21 4.58 1.43
N ALA A 91 18.93 4.69 1.12
CA ALA A 91 17.91 3.69 1.40
C ALA A 91 16.85 3.66 0.29
N GLY A 92 16.23 2.51 0.05
CA GLY A 92 15.13 2.41 -0.91
C GLY A 92 14.37 1.11 -0.78
N GLU A 93 13.12 1.12 -1.23
CA GLU A 93 12.22 -0.03 -1.13
C GLU A 93 12.19 -0.81 -2.45
N ILE A 94 12.19 -2.13 -2.36
CA ILE A 94 11.99 -3.04 -3.49
C ILE A 94 10.70 -3.85 -3.28
N SER A 95 9.82 -3.85 -4.29
CA SER A 95 8.62 -4.68 -4.28
C SER A 95 8.90 -6.03 -4.95
N SER A 96 9.12 -7.06 -4.13
CA SER A 96 9.31 -8.45 -4.59
C SER A 96 7.96 -9.15 -4.81
N ILE A 97 7.70 -9.58 -6.04
CA ILE A 97 6.51 -10.40 -6.40
C ILE A 97 6.94 -11.71 -7.06
N TYR A 98 6.76 -12.82 -6.36
CA TYR A 98 7.27 -14.13 -6.78
C TYR A 98 6.40 -15.28 -6.26
N LYS A 99 6.66 -16.52 -6.70
CA LYS A 99 5.95 -17.71 -6.20
C LYS A 99 6.87 -18.46 -5.22
N LYS A 100 6.39 -18.75 -4.00
CA LYS A 100 7.07 -19.58 -2.99
C LYS A 100 6.04 -20.29 -2.13
N ASN A 101 6.29 -21.57 -1.81
CA ASN A 101 5.37 -22.44 -1.04
C ASN A 101 3.95 -22.44 -1.64
N ASP A 102 3.86 -22.64 -2.96
CA ASP A 102 2.63 -22.64 -3.76
C ASP A 102 1.72 -21.40 -3.69
N ARG A 103 2.21 -20.30 -3.12
CA ARG A 103 1.50 -19.02 -3.05
C ARG A 103 2.26 -17.95 -3.81
N VAL A 104 1.52 -16.98 -4.36
CA VAL A 104 2.11 -15.73 -4.85
C VAL A 104 2.40 -14.85 -3.63
N ARG A 105 3.68 -14.55 -3.43
CA ARG A 105 4.17 -13.67 -2.38
C ARG A 105 4.35 -12.28 -2.97
N LYS A 106 3.97 -11.28 -2.18
CA LYS A 106 4.18 -9.87 -2.46
C LYS A 106 4.75 -9.30 -1.18
N ILE A 107 6.02 -8.92 -1.21
CA ILE A 107 6.78 -8.55 -0.02
C ILE A 107 7.60 -7.33 -0.39
N HIS A 108 7.50 -6.29 0.42
CA HIS A 108 8.38 -5.16 0.32
C HIS A 108 9.55 -5.29 1.30
N ASN A 109 10.72 -4.84 0.85
CA ASN A 109 11.93 -4.83 1.65
C ASN A 109 12.65 -3.50 1.45
N VAL A 110 13.12 -2.90 2.53
CA VAL A 110 13.96 -1.70 2.48
C VAL A 110 15.41 -2.15 2.48
N ILE A 111 16.16 -1.66 1.50
CA ILE A 111 17.59 -1.91 1.35
C ILE A 111 18.39 -0.65 1.66
N PHE A 112 19.57 -0.84 2.24
CA PHE A 112 20.46 0.23 2.67
C PHE A 112 21.86 0.02 2.13
N ALA A 113 22.51 1.12 1.77
CA ALA A 113 23.87 1.12 1.28
C ALA A 113 24.70 2.25 1.92
N PRO A 114 26.00 2.03 2.22
CA PRO A 114 26.83 3.05 2.83
C PRO A 114 27.45 4.02 1.81
N THR A 115 27.46 3.68 0.51
CA THR A 115 28.14 4.47 -0.52
C THR A 115 27.33 4.51 -1.83
N LEU A 116 27.48 5.60 -2.59
CA LEU A 116 26.88 5.72 -3.93
C LEU A 116 27.40 4.63 -4.88
N THR A 117 28.65 4.21 -4.74
CA THR A 117 29.21 3.09 -5.53
C THR A 117 28.52 1.75 -5.20
N ALA A 118 28.15 1.50 -3.94
CA ALA A 118 27.35 0.34 -3.60
C ALA A 118 25.95 0.43 -4.23
N VAL A 119 25.33 1.61 -4.24
CA VAL A 119 24.04 1.85 -4.93
C VAL A 119 24.14 1.58 -6.44
N GLU A 120 25.19 2.05 -7.11
CA GLU A 120 25.42 1.78 -8.54
C GLU A 120 25.51 0.28 -8.83
N LYS A 121 26.21 -0.47 -7.99
CA LYS A 121 26.30 -1.94 -8.11
C LYS A 121 24.95 -2.62 -7.86
N ILE A 122 24.17 -2.13 -6.89
CA ILE A 122 22.79 -2.61 -6.65
C ILE A 122 21.94 -2.38 -7.90
N GLN A 123 21.94 -1.18 -8.47
CA GLN A 123 21.18 -0.89 -9.70
C GLN A 123 21.61 -1.81 -10.85
N ALA A 124 22.91 -2.05 -11.03
CA ALA A 124 23.43 -2.92 -12.07
C ALA A 124 22.94 -4.37 -11.93
N GLU A 125 22.83 -4.91 -10.70
CA GLU A 125 22.28 -6.26 -10.48
C GLU A 125 20.75 -6.29 -10.64
N LEU A 126 20.03 -5.30 -10.12
CA LEU A 126 18.57 -5.26 -10.21
C LEU A 126 18.07 -5.02 -11.65
N GLU A 127 18.80 -4.25 -12.46
CA GLU A 127 18.46 -3.99 -13.86
C GLU A 127 18.52 -5.26 -14.72
N LYS A 128 19.35 -6.24 -14.36
CA LYS A 128 19.38 -7.56 -15.03
C LYS A 128 18.09 -8.36 -14.81
N ILE A 129 17.36 -8.05 -13.74
CA ILE A 129 16.19 -8.81 -13.28
C ILE A 129 14.89 -8.17 -13.79
N GLY A 130 14.80 -6.83 -13.76
CA GLY A 130 13.60 -6.13 -14.19
C GLY A 130 13.77 -4.63 -14.33
N ASN A 131 12.65 -3.94 -14.56
CA ASN A 131 12.64 -2.51 -14.82
C ASN A 131 12.79 -1.71 -13.51
N ILE A 132 13.89 -0.97 -13.41
CA ILE A 132 14.17 -0.06 -12.29
C ILE A 132 13.98 1.44 -12.63
N ARG A 133 13.49 1.74 -13.83
CA ARG A 133 13.44 3.11 -14.41
C ARG A 133 12.04 3.72 -14.46
N SER A 134 10.99 2.94 -14.19
CA SER A 134 9.60 3.39 -14.34
C SER A 134 8.91 3.82 -13.04
N ASP A 135 9.52 3.49 -11.90
CA ASP A 135 8.98 3.70 -10.56
C ASP A 135 10.15 3.75 -9.58
N GLY A 136 10.10 4.66 -8.62
CA GLY A 136 11.06 4.76 -7.52
C GLY A 136 11.15 3.48 -6.68
N ARG A 137 10.02 2.77 -6.54
CA ARG A 137 9.95 1.39 -6.02
C ARG A 137 9.76 0.41 -7.16
N PRO A 138 10.83 -0.23 -7.67
CA PRO A 138 10.69 -1.20 -8.71
C PRO A 138 9.95 -2.46 -8.23
N ILE A 139 9.09 -2.99 -9.11
CA ILE A 139 8.41 -4.26 -8.90
C ILE A 139 9.18 -5.35 -9.64
N LEU A 140 9.83 -6.23 -8.89
CA LEU A 140 10.73 -7.25 -9.43
C LEU A 140 10.18 -8.66 -9.17
N GLY A 141 10.35 -9.53 -10.17
CA GLY A 141 10.05 -10.95 -10.09
C GLY A 141 11.11 -11.73 -9.30
N LEU A 142 11.43 -11.27 -8.09
CA LEU A 142 12.61 -11.69 -7.33
C LEU A 142 12.21 -12.15 -5.92
N ASP A 143 12.67 -13.35 -5.51
CA ASP A 143 12.50 -13.85 -4.15
C ASP A 143 13.19 -12.94 -3.13
N SER A 144 12.58 -12.72 -1.96
CA SER A 144 13.15 -11.84 -0.93
C SER A 144 14.45 -12.39 -0.33
N ARG A 145 14.61 -13.72 -0.26
CA ARG A 145 15.87 -14.37 0.11
C ARG A 145 16.96 -14.06 -0.91
N ASP A 146 16.66 -14.15 -2.21
CA ASP A 146 17.64 -13.92 -3.28
C ASP A 146 17.98 -12.43 -3.41
N LEU A 147 17.01 -11.54 -3.16
CA LEU A 147 17.29 -10.11 -3.02
C LEU A 147 18.29 -9.87 -1.89
N LEU A 148 18.07 -10.46 -0.71
CA LEU A 148 19.01 -10.34 0.42
C LEU A 148 20.41 -10.85 0.06
N GLU A 149 20.52 -12.00 -0.63
CA GLU A 149 21.80 -12.54 -1.10
C GLU A 149 22.55 -11.55 -2.02
N ILE A 150 21.86 -10.97 -3.01
CA ILE A 150 22.42 -9.96 -3.91
C ILE A 150 22.96 -8.77 -3.12
N ILE A 151 22.15 -8.24 -2.19
CA ILE A 151 22.48 -7.06 -1.40
C ILE A 151 23.73 -7.31 -0.53
N LEU A 152 23.79 -8.45 0.15
CA LEU A 152 24.94 -8.84 0.98
C LEU A 152 26.21 -9.11 0.16
N THR A 153 26.09 -9.63 -1.06
CA THR A 153 27.23 -9.90 -1.94
C THR A 153 27.91 -8.62 -2.44
N ILE A 154 27.14 -7.54 -2.60
CA ILE A 154 27.65 -6.28 -3.17
C ILE A 154 28.57 -5.53 -2.20
N HIS A 155 28.22 -5.50 -0.91
CA HIS A 155 28.99 -4.79 0.11
C HIS A 155 28.70 -5.36 1.50
N PRO A 156 29.71 -5.55 2.37
CA PRO A 156 29.54 -6.19 3.69
C PRO A 156 28.70 -5.38 4.68
N GLN A 157 28.57 -4.07 4.44
CA GLN A 157 27.71 -3.17 5.20
C GLN A 157 26.48 -2.73 4.40
N ASN A 158 26.05 -3.49 3.40
CA ASN A 158 24.69 -3.35 2.91
C ASN A 158 23.76 -4.14 3.82
N TYR A 159 22.56 -3.59 4.04
CA TYR A 159 21.56 -4.25 4.87
C TYR A 159 20.20 -4.27 4.17
N LEU A 160 19.36 -5.20 4.58
CA LEU A 160 17.97 -5.29 4.17
C LEU A 160 17.13 -5.58 5.41
N ILE A 161 16.01 -4.87 5.54
CA ILE A 161 14.97 -5.19 6.52
C ILE A 161 13.62 -5.33 5.80
N PRO A 162 12.74 -6.24 6.26
CA PRO A 162 11.36 -6.31 5.79
C PRO A 162 10.61 -5.01 6.11
N ALA A 163 9.92 -4.45 5.10
CA ALA A 163 9.13 -3.23 5.25
C ALA A 163 7.73 -3.53 5.82
N HIS A 164 7.21 -2.61 6.62
CA HIS A 164 5.84 -2.55 7.15
C HIS A 164 5.13 -3.93 7.27
N ILE A 165 5.64 -4.82 8.13
CA ILE A 165 5.44 -6.27 8.02
C ILE A 165 3.99 -6.77 8.14
N TRP A 166 3.04 -5.94 8.56
CA TRP A 166 1.66 -6.34 8.85
C TRP A 166 0.62 -5.91 7.83
N THR A 167 0.93 -5.03 6.87
CA THR A 167 -0.12 -4.59 5.95
C THR A 167 -0.66 -5.79 5.14
N PRO A 168 -1.98 -5.89 4.86
CA PRO A 168 -2.57 -7.15 4.38
C PRO A 168 -1.95 -7.71 3.10
N TRP A 169 -1.45 -6.81 2.26
CA TRP A 169 -0.73 -7.09 1.02
C TRP A 169 0.70 -6.56 1.13
N PHE A 170 1.61 -7.00 0.27
CA PHE A 170 2.96 -6.41 0.14
C PHE A 170 3.83 -6.45 1.40
N SER A 171 3.49 -7.30 2.38
CA SER A 171 4.18 -7.32 3.68
C SER A 171 4.49 -8.74 4.13
N LEU A 172 5.54 -8.88 4.95
CA LEU A 172 6.09 -10.17 5.35
C LEU A 172 5.08 -11.05 6.08
N LEU A 173 4.32 -10.52 7.03
CA LEU A 173 3.32 -11.24 7.85
C LEU A 173 1.87 -10.90 7.43
N GLY A 174 1.70 -10.19 6.32
CA GLY A 174 0.39 -9.76 5.82
C GLY A 174 -0.56 -10.94 5.54
N SER A 175 -1.84 -10.78 5.88
CA SER A 175 -2.84 -11.86 5.83
C SER A 175 -3.14 -12.42 4.44
N LYS A 176 -2.83 -11.69 3.36
CA LYS A 176 -3.13 -12.10 1.98
C LYS A 176 -1.92 -12.70 1.27
N SER A 177 -0.79 -11.99 1.28
CA SER A 177 0.41 -12.37 0.52
C SER A 177 1.64 -12.71 1.37
N GLY A 178 1.58 -12.50 2.69
CA GLY A 178 2.68 -12.75 3.61
C GLY A 178 2.82 -14.20 4.06
N PHE A 179 3.95 -14.50 4.68
CA PHE A 179 4.34 -15.73 5.35
C PHE A 179 3.83 -15.79 6.79
N ASP A 180 3.97 -16.95 7.43
CA ASP A 180 3.66 -17.13 8.86
C ASP A 180 4.90 -16.93 9.75
N SER A 181 6.11 -16.86 9.18
CA SER A 181 7.34 -16.53 9.90
C SER A 181 8.40 -15.85 9.01
N VAL A 182 9.42 -15.26 9.63
CA VAL A 182 10.56 -14.65 8.91
C VAL A 182 11.42 -15.74 8.22
N GLU A 183 11.56 -16.91 8.85
CA GLU A 183 12.28 -18.07 8.34
C GLU A 183 11.73 -18.57 7.02
N GLU A 184 10.40 -18.60 6.84
CA GLU A 184 9.81 -19.02 5.57
C GLU A 184 10.16 -18.07 4.42
N CYS A 185 10.34 -16.78 4.73
CA CYS A 185 10.67 -15.75 3.76
C CYS A 185 12.14 -15.83 3.36
N PHE A 186 13.06 -15.80 4.33
CA PHE A 186 14.51 -15.65 4.10
C PHE A 186 15.31 -16.95 4.21
N ALA A 187 14.71 -18.05 4.64
CA ALA A 187 15.32 -19.37 4.72
C ALA A 187 16.71 -19.34 5.40
N ASP A 188 17.74 -19.83 4.71
CA ASP A 188 19.13 -19.89 5.16
C ASP A 188 19.73 -18.52 5.51
N LEU A 189 19.20 -17.43 4.93
CA LEU A 189 19.69 -16.06 5.17
C LEU A 189 18.94 -15.33 6.28
N THR A 190 17.98 -15.97 6.95
CA THR A 190 17.27 -15.40 8.11
C THR A 190 18.18 -14.81 9.19
N PRO A 191 19.35 -15.41 9.53
CA PRO A 191 20.28 -14.84 10.51
C PRO A 191 20.82 -13.44 10.15
N HIS A 192 20.69 -12.99 8.90
CA HIS A 192 21.10 -11.65 8.47
C HIS A 192 20.02 -10.58 8.68
N ILE A 193 18.77 -10.99 9.01
CA ILE A 193 17.72 -10.05 9.39
C ILE A 193 17.85 -9.78 10.89
N PHE A 194 17.98 -8.52 11.25
CA PHE A 194 18.15 -8.07 12.65
C PHE A 194 17.08 -7.08 13.10
N ALA A 195 16.32 -6.52 12.17
CA ALA A 195 15.24 -5.58 12.46
C ALA A 195 14.04 -5.82 11.54
N LEU A 196 12.87 -5.43 12.00
CA LEU A 196 11.60 -5.53 11.28
C LEU A 196 10.85 -4.21 11.38
N GLU A 197 10.41 -3.67 10.25
CA GLU A 197 9.61 -2.45 10.24
C GLU A 197 8.15 -2.75 10.55
N THR A 198 7.60 -2.17 11.63
CA THR A 198 6.21 -2.36 12.06
C THR A 198 5.23 -1.81 11.03
N GLY A 199 5.47 -0.55 10.63
CA GLY A 199 4.63 0.24 9.73
C GLY A 199 3.28 0.62 10.33
N LEU A 200 2.62 1.59 9.70
CA LEU A 200 1.38 2.28 10.12
C LEU A 200 0.17 1.41 10.52
N SER A 201 0.22 0.09 10.28
CA SER A 201 -0.87 -0.84 10.59
C SER A 201 -0.64 -1.64 11.87
N SER A 202 0.51 -1.48 12.53
CA SER A 202 0.82 -2.15 13.79
C SER A 202 1.73 -1.30 14.65
N ASP A 203 1.74 -1.58 15.95
CA ASP A 203 2.64 -0.96 16.91
C ASP A 203 3.45 -2.03 17.67
N PRO A 204 4.41 -1.64 18.52
CA PRO A 204 5.18 -2.61 19.31
C PRO A 204 4.30 -3.52 20.19
N PRO A 205 3.27 -3.04 20.93
CA PRO A 205 2.33 -3.89 21.65
C PRO A 205 1.68 -5.01 20.82
N MET A 206 1.29 -4.74 19.57
CA MET A 206 0.77 -5.77 18.68
C MET A 206 1.84 -6.83 18.35
N ASN A 207 3.07 -6.40 18.05
CA ASN A 207 4.18 -7.25 17.67
C ASN A 207 4.70 -8.12 18.83
N TRP A 208 4.75 -7.57 20.04
CA TRP A 208 5.20 -8.28 21.25
C TRP A 208 4.37 -9.52 21.58
N ARG A 209 3.19 -9.66 20.98
CA ARG A 209 2.33 -10.83 21.19
C ARG A 209 2.80 -12.07 20.43
N VAL A 210 3.77 -11.93 19.54
CA VAL A 210 4.31 -12.99 18.67
C VAL A 210 5.77 -13.24 19.06
N SER A 211 6.02 -14.24 19.93
CA SER A 211 7.35 -14.43 20.54
C SER A 211 8.48 -14.71 19.55
N SER A 212 8.17 -15.23 18.36
CA SER A 212 9.15 -15.43 17.29
C SER A 212 9.76 -14.11 16.78
N LEU A 213 9.13 -12.96 17.07
CA LEU A 213 9.63 -11.64 16.69
C LEU A 213 10.57 -11.02 17.72
N ASP A 214 10.67 -11.57 18.95
CA ASP A 214 11.42 -10.98 20.06
C ASP A 214 12.90 -10.76 19.79
N ARG A 215 13.49 -11.56 18.90
CA ARG A 215 14.92 -11.48 18.55
C ARG A 215 15.26 -10.35 17.59
N TYR A 216 14.25 -9.66 17.05
CA TYR A 216 14.43 -8.58 16.09
C TYR A 216 14.17 -7.23 16.75
N THR A 217 14.98 -6.24 16.40
CA THR A 217 14.68 -4.85 16.76
C THR A 217 13.48 -4.37 15.95
N LEU A 218 12.39 -4.02 16.62
CA LEU A 218 11.25 -3.37 15.96
C LEU A 218 11.64 -1.93 15.62
N VAL A 219 11.52 -1.58 14.35
CA VAL A 219 11.76 -0.22 13.86
C VAL A 219 10.48 0.35 13.26
N SER A 220 10.39 1.67 13.22
CA SER A 220 9.20 2.38 12.73
C SER A 220 9.62 3.51 11.81
N ASN A 221 9.03 3.59 10.63
CA ASN A 221 9.40 4.56 9.60
C ASN A 221 8.14 5.02 8.86
N SER A 222 8.17 6.26 8.36
CA SER A 222 6.95 6.92 7.90
C SER A 222 6.35 6.34 6.63
N ASP A 223 7.14 5.71 5.76
CA ASP A 223 6.73 5.44 4.37
C ASP A 223 6.15 6.72 3.73
N ALA A 224 6.91 7.83 3.85
CA ALA A 224 6.43 9.15 3.46
C ALA A 224 6.21 9.26 1.95
N HIS A 225 4.94 9.46 1.57
CA HIS A 225 4.52 9.77 0.21
C HIS A 225 4.34 11.28 -0.04
N SER A 226 4.62 12.13 0.95
CA SER A 226 4.72 13.58 0.83
C SER A 226 5.63 14.13 1.93
N PRO A 227 6.34 15.25 1.72
CA PRO A 227 7.32 15.75 2.70
C PRO A 227 6.72 16.02 4.09
N GLN A 228 5.46 16.47 4.14
CA GLN A 228 4.72 16.74 5.38
C GLN A 228 4.52 15.50 6.26
N LYS A 229 4.53 14.30 5.66
CA LYS A 229 4.32 13.02 6.34
C LYS A 229 5.60 12.43 6.93
N LEU A 230 6.74 13.07 6.68
CA LEU A 230 8.02 12.67 7.26
C LEU A 230 7.89 12.56 8.79
N ALA A 231 8.45 11.48 9.34
CA ALA A 231 8.49 11.16 10.76
C ALA A 231 7.11 11.13 11.47
N ARG A 232 6.03 10.80 10.74
CA ARG A 232 4.82 10.27 11.40
C ARG A 232 5.10 8.95 12.13
N GLU A 233 6.16 8.25 11.69
CA GLU A 233 6.81 7.13 12.35
C GLU A 233 8.32 7.34 12.20
N ALA A 234 9.09 7.04 13.25
CA ALA A 234 10.54 7.24 13.25
C ALA A 234 11.23 6.44 14.37
N ASN A 235 12.55 6.44 14.36
CA ASN A 235 13.39 5.72 15.32
C ASN A 235 14.21 6.69 16.15
N LEU A 236 14.45 6.34 17.41
CA LEU A 236 15.22 7.13 18.35
C LEU A 236 16.54 6.43 18.68
N PHE A 237 17.65 7.13 18.50
CA PHE A 237 18.99 6.61 18.79
C PHE A 237 19.74 7.49 19.77
N ASN A 238 20.68 6.89 20.49
CA ASN A 238 21.73 7.56 21.23
C ASN A 238 23.09 6.99 20.83
N THR A 239 23.53 7.39 19.65
CA THR A 239 24.77 6.93 19.02
C THR A 239 25.56 8.13 18.49
N ASP A 240 26.72 7.85 17.92
CA ASP A 240 27.34 8.77 16.98
C ASP A 240 26.46 8.89 15.72
N LEU A 241 26.51 10.05 15.07
CA LEU A 241 25.80 10.32 13.82
C LEU A 241 26.56 9.68 12.65
N SER A 242 26.45 8.36 12.51
CA SER A 242 27.08 7.61 11.42
C SER A 242 26.26 6.39 11.03
N TYR A 243 26.43 5.95 9.78
CA TYR A 243 25.79 4.75 9.25
C TYR A 243 26.13 3.50 10.08
N PRO A 244 27.41 3.21 10.41
CA PRO A 244 27.74 2.02 11.20
C PRO A 244 27.13 2.06 12.60
N ALA A 245 27.18 3.20 13.29
CA ALA A 245 26.69 3.31 14.66
C ALA A 245 25.17 3.11 14.76
N ILE A 246 24.40 3.63 13.79
CA ILE A 246 22.96 3.41 13.69
C ILE A 246 22.66 1.93 13.48
N PHE A 247 23.34 1.26 12.53
CA PHE A 247 23.10 -0.15 12.26
C PHE A 247 23.57 -1.08 13.38
N ASP A 248 24.63 -0.74 14.10
CA ASP A 248 25.05 -1.49 15.28
C ASP A 248 24.02 -1.36 16.42
N ALA A 249 23.42 -0.18 16.60
CA ALA A 249 22.29 -0.02 17.52
C ALA A 249 21.08 -0.87 17.11
N LEU A 250 20.74 -0.92 15.81
CA LEU A 250 19.65 -1.76 15.31
C LEU A 250 19.93 -3.26 15.46
N LYS A 251 21.16 -3.72 15.22
CA LYS A 251 21.52 -5.13 15.36
C LYS A 251 21.52 -5.59 16.81
N THR A 252 21.91 -4.72 17.74
CA THR A 252 21.99 -5.06 19.16
C THR A 252 20.67 -4.82 19.90
N GLY A 253 19.85 -3.88 19.44
CA GLY A 253 18.63 -3.46 20.11
C GLY A 253 18.89 -2.92 21.53
N HIS A 254 20.13 -2.47 21.81
CA HIS A 254 20.54 -2.14 23.18
C HIS A 254 19.87 -0.83 23.63
N PRO A 255 19.26 -0.78 24.83
CA PRO A 255 18.45 0.37 25.26
C PRO A 255 19.25 1.68 25.40
N ASP A 256 20.56 1.61 25.60
CA ASP A 256 21.42 2.80 25.69
C ASP A 256 21.72 3.44 24.32
N THR A 257 21.55 2.69 23.22
CA THR A 257 21.89 3.13 21.86
C THR A 257 20.67 3.17 20.93
N PHE A 258 19.72 2.25 21.09
CA PHE A 258 18.40 2.27 20.47
C PHE A 258 17.35 2.62 21.54
N LEU A 259 16.94 3.88 21.54
CA LEU A 259 16.06 4.44 22.56
C LEU A 259 14.59 4.12 22.33
N GLY A 260 14.23 3.46 21.22
CA GLY A 260 12.84 3.12 20.91
C GLY A 260 12.32 3.77 19.63
N THR A 261 11.00 3.78 19.47
CA THR A 261 10.31 4.24 18.25
C THR A 261 9.30 5.36 18.54
N ILE A 262 9.02 6.13 17.49
CA ILE A 262 7.86 7.02 17.38
C ILE A 262 6.88 6.29 16.46
N GLU A 263 5.65 6.13 16.91
CA GLU A 263 4.63 5.31 16.26
C GLU A 263 3.41 6.14 15.85
N PHE A 264 2.79 5.73 14.75
CA PHE A 264 1.44 6.13 14.41
C PHE A 264 0.42 5.28 15.18
N PHE A 265 -0.82 5.76 15.33
CA PHE A 265 -1.88 4.94 15.94
C PHE A 265 -2.44 3.96 14.90
N PRO A 266 -2.19 2.64 15.03
CA PRO A 266 -2.64 1.65 14.05
C PRO A 266 -4.17 1.59 13.94
N GLU A 267 -4.90 2.04 14.96
CA GLU A 267 -6.35 2.14 14.98
C GLU A 267 -6.89 3.03 13.87
N GLU A 268 -6.16 4.05 13.42
CA GLU A 268 -6.63 4.87 12.28
C GLU A 268 -6.65 4.06 10.98
N GLY A 269 -5.92 2.95 10.88
CA GLY A 269 -5.86 2.12 9.69
C GLY A 269 -7.23 1.60 9.22
N LYS A 270 -7.51 1.69 7.92
CA LYS A 270 -8.76 1.25 7.26
C LYS A 270 -9.15 -0.21 7.52
N TYR A 271 -8.17 -1.03 7.87
CA TYR A 271 -8.30 -2.47 8.06
C TYR A 271 -7.71 -2.87 9.42
N HIS A 272 -7.77 -2.02 10.44
CA HIS A 272 -7.26 -2.36 11.76
C HIS A 272 -8.07 -3.49 12.39
N LEU A 273 -9.39 -3.27 12.56
CA LEU A 273 -10.34 -4.23 13.11
C LEU A 273 -11.02 -5.05 12.03
N ASP A 274 -11.62 -6.16 12.47
CA ASP A 274 -12.54 -6.92 11.63
C ASP A 274 -13.85 -6.14 11.48
N GLY A 275 -14.50 -6.28 10.33
CA GLY A 275 -15.85 -5.74 10.24
C GLY A 275 -16.54 -5.91 8.90
N HIS A 276 -17.75 -5.38 8.86
CA HIS A 276 -18.62 -5.38 7.70
C HIS A 276 -19.35 -4.03 7.63
N ARG A 277 -18.79 -3.13 6.81
CA ARG A 277 -19.18 -1.71 6.72
C ARG A 277 -20.65 -1.51 6.42
N LYS A 278 -21.20 -2.30 5.49
CA LYS A 278 -22.62 -2.22 5.12
C LYS A 278 -23.59 -2.53 6.26
N CYS A 279 -23.13 -3.23 7.30
CA CYS A 279 -23.92 -3.54 8.49
C CYS A 279 -23.46 -2.74 9.72
N ASN A 280 -22.52 -1.81 9.55
CA ASN A 280 -21.88 -1.06 10.63
C ASN A 280 -21.36 -1.98 11.76
N LEU A 281 -20.86 -3.16 11.38
CA LEU A 281 -20.32 -4.14 12.32
C LEU A 281 -18.81 -3.95 12.42
N ARG A 282 -18.34 -3.73 13.64
CA ARG A 282 -16.92 -3.61 13.98
C ARG A 282 -16.62 -4.56 15.13
N TRP A 283 -15.61 -5.41 14.96
CA TRP A 283 -15.31 -6.50 15.88
C TRP A 283 -13.83 -6.60 16.20
N LYS A 284 -13.54 -7.02 17.44
CA LYS A 284 -12.22 -7.55 17.77
C LYS A 284 -12.11 -8.98 17.19
N PRO A 285 -10.88 -9.50 16.98
CA PRO A 285 -10.67 -10.82 16.41
C PRO A 285 -11.44 -11.95 17.12
N ARG A 286 -11.54 -11.87 18.44
CA ARG A 286 -12.27 -12.85 19.26
C ARG A 286 -13.77 -12.91 18.93
N ASP A 287 -14.39 -11.77 18.66
CA ASP A 287 -15.81 -11.70 18.30
C ASP A 287 -16.03 -12.36 16.92
N THR A 288 -15.13 -12.11 15.97
CA THR A 288 -15.15 -12.75 14.64
C THR A 288 -15.02 -14.27 14.74
N LEU A 289 -14.09 -14.75 15.56
CA LEU A 289 -13.90 -16.20 15.78
C LEU A 289 -15.14 -16.84 16.41
N ALA A 290 -15.75 -16.18 17.40
CA ALA A 290 -16.98 -16.66 18.04
C ALA A 290 -18.18 -16.78 17.09
N HIS A 291 -18.16 -16.03 15.97
CA HIS A 291 -19.22 -16.04 14.96
C HIS A 291 -18.79 -16.72 13.64
N ASN A 292 -17.74 -17.56 13.67
CA ASN A 292 -17.24 -18.30 12.50
C ASN A 292 -16.92 -17.41 11.29
N GLY A 293 -16.50 -16.16 11.52
CA GLY A 293 -16.18 -15.21 10.46
C GLY A 293 -17.39 -14.63 9.71
N LEU A 294 -18.62 -14.84 10.18
CA LEU A 294 -19.84 -14.38 9.52
C LEU A 294 -20.49 -13.22 10.27
N CYS A 295 -20.92 -12.21 9.52
CA CYS A 295 -21.67 -11.08 10.04
C CYS A 295 -23.05 -11.55 10.55
N PRO A 296 -23.45 -11.24 11.80
CA PRO A 296 -24.69 -11.72 12.38
C PRO A 296 -25.92 -10.99 11.82
N VAL A 297 -25.71 -9.83 11.17
CA VAL A 297 -26.77 -9.02 10.56
C VAL A 297 -27.19 -9.57 9.20
N CYS A 298 -26.22 -10.00 8.37
CA CYS A 298 -26.49 -10.36 6.97
C CYS A 298 -25.97 -11.73 6.54
N GLY A 299 -25.27 -12.47 7.41
CA GLY A 299 -24.72 -13.79 7.15
C GLY A 299 -23.52 -13.83 6.20
N LYS A 300 -23.03 -12.68 5.72
CA LYS A 300 -21.87 -12.60 4.82
C LYS A 300 -20.55 -12.64 5.59
N PRO A 301 -19.44 -13.10 4.99
CA PRO A 301 -18.12 -13.02 5.62
C PRO A 301 -17.75 -11.59 6.00
N VAL A 302 -17.13 -11.43 7.17
CA VAL A 302 -16.53 -10.14 7.58
C VAL A 302 -15.18 -9.94 6.89
N THR A 303 -14.82 -8.68 6.66
CA THR A 303 -13.46 -8.32 6.25
C THR A 303 -12.55 -8.45 7.45
N VAL A 304 -11.56 -9.35 7.35
CA VAL A 304 -10.57 -9.60 8.40
C VAL A 304 -9.50 -8.51 8.38
N GLY A 305 -9.30 -7.86 9.52
CA GLY A 305 -8.34 -6.78 9.75
C GLY A 305 -6.94 -7.28 10.10
N VAL A 306 -6.04 -6.32 10.30
CA VAL A 306 -4.63 -6.54 10.65
C VAL A 306 -4.51 -7.09 12.07
N LEU A 307 -5.31 -6.58 13.02
CA LEU A 307 -5.28 -7.07 14.40
C LEU A 307 -5.64 -8.57 14.49
N HIS A 308 -6.52 -9.05 13.61
CA HIS A 308 -6.84 -10.47 13.53
C HIS A 308 -5.68 -11.30 13.01
N ARG A 309 -4.93 -10.79 12.04
CA ARG A 309 -3.73 -11.46 11.56
C ARG A 309 -2.66 -11.56 12.65
N VAL A 310 -2.49 -10.52 13.45
CA VAL A 310 -1.66 -10.56 14.66
C VAL A 310 -2.19 -11.62 15.64
N GLU A 311 -3.48 -11.61 15.97
CA GLU A 311 -4.10 -12.61 16.86
C GLU A 311 -3.86 -14.05 16.37
N THR A 312 -3.88 -14.27 15.05
CA THR A 312 -3.67 -15.60 14.45
C THR A 312 -2.26 -16.13 14.68
N LEU A 313 -1.26 -15.24 14.69
CA LEU A 313 0.14 -15.61 14.89
C LEU A 313 0.61 -15.44 16.34
N ALA A 314 -0.18 -14.77 17.17
CA ALA A 314 0.15 -14.49 18.56
C ALA A 314 0.15 -15.75 19.41
N ASP A 315 1.22 -15.94 20.17
CA ASP A 315 1.35 -16.95 21.21
C ASP A 315 1.26 -16.37 22.63
N ARG A 316 1.15 -15.04 22.74
CA ARG A 316 0.86 -14.33 23.99
C ARG A 316 -0.53 -13.66 23.95
N PRO A 317 -1.21 -13.56 25.12
CA PRO A 317 -2.48 -12.85 25.22
C PRO A 317 -2.32 -11.35 24.92
N GLU A 318 -3.44 -10.63 24.74
CA GLU A 318 -3.46 -9.17 24.66
C GLU A 318 -2.74 -8.57 25.89
N GLY A 319 -1.79 -7.66 25.66
CA GLY A 319 -0.92 -7.10 26.69
C GLY A 319 0.30 -7.96 27.08
N GLY A 320 0.42 -9.17 26.55
CA GLY A 320 1.62 -10.00 26.72
C GLY A 320 2.82 -9.39 26.00
N ARG A 321 3.98 -9.38 26.67
CA ARG A 321 5.22 -8.78 26.15
C ARG A 321 6.48 -9.52 26.65
N PRO A 322 7.62 -9.38 25.94
CA PRO A 322 8.93 -9.79 26.44
C PRO A 322 9.35 -9.05 27.72
N ASP A 323 10.32 -9.61 28.44
CA ASP A 323 10.87 -9.01 29.68
C ASP A 323 11.53 -7.65 29.44
N ARG A 324 12.17 -7.49 28.27
CA ARG A 324 12.84 -6.26 27.86
C ARG A 324 12.28 -5.82 26.52
N VAL A 325 11.69 -4.63 26.51
CA VAL A 325 11.19 -3.99 25.30
C VAL A 325 11.67 -2.55 25.27
N PRO A 326 12.21 -2.06 24.13
CA PRO A 326 12.44 -0.64 23.94
C PRO A 326 11.13 0.13 24.13
N PRO A 327 11.17 1.38 24.65
CA PRO A 327 9.97 2.18 24.76
C PRO A 327 9.50 2.61 23.37
N PHE A 328 8.25 3.07 23.28
CA PHE A 328 7.71 3.67 22.08
C PHE A 328 6.82 4.84 22.43
N HIS A 329 6.60 5.74 21.47
CA HIS A 329 5.78 6.93 21.64
C HIS A 329 4.74 7.02 20.51
N SER A 330 3.47 6.76 20.79
CA SER A 330 2.39 6.96 19.83
C SER A 330 2.03 8.44 19.73
N LEU A 331 2.14 9.03 18.54
CA LEU A 331 1.93 10.46 18.32
C LEU A 331 0.78 10.73 17.33
N ILE A 332 0.06 11.81 17.62
CA ILE A 332 -0.80 12.50 16.67
C ILE A 332 0.01 13.68 16.12
N PRO A 333 0.13 13.85 14.77
CA PRO A 333 0.88 14.97 14.22
C PRO A 333 0.37 16.32 14.72
N LEU A 334 1.27 17.28 14.94
CA LEU A 334 0.91 18.56 15.56
C LEU A 334 -0.20 19.33 14.80
N PRO A 335 -0.25 19.34 13.46
CA PRO A 335 -1.38 19.93 12.74
C PRO A 335 -2.74 19.31 13.10
N GLU A 336 -2.79 18.03 13.47
CA GLU A 336 -4.06 17.35 13.77
C GLU A 336 -4.47 17.64 15.22
N VAL A 337 -3.50 17.73 16.13
CA VAL A 337 -3.72 18.25 17.49
C VAL A 337 -4.27 19.69 17.43
N LEU A 338 -3.67 20.55 16.61
CA LEU A 338 -4.12 21.93 16.41
C LEU A 338 -5.50 22.01 15.75
N SER A 339 -5.78 21.10 14.82
CA SER A 339 -7.09 20.94 14.20
C SER A 339 -8.17 20.68 15.26
N GLU A 340 -7.91 19.77 16.19
CA GLU A 340 -8.81 19.50 17.31
C GLU A 340 -8.98 20.71 18.23
N VAL A 341 -7.87 21.35 18.60
CA VAL A 341 -7.85 22.54 19.49
C VAL A 341 -8.66 23.70 18.90
N HIS A 342 -8.57 23.92 17.59
CA HIS A 342 -9.25 25.03 16.92
C HIS A 342 -10.62 24.67 16.34
N GLY A 343 -11.00 23.40 16.32
CA GLY A 343 -12.27 22.93 15.75
C GLY A 343 -12.38 23.17 14.25
N VAL A 344 -11.26 23.17 13.52
CA VAL A 344 -11.18 23.38 12.06
C VAL A 344 -10.30 22.32 11.44
N GLY A 345 -10.41 22.06 10.13
CA GLY A 345 -9.60 21.05 9.47
C GLY A 345 -8.08 21.32 9.54
N PRO A 346 -7.25 20.27 9.50
CA PRO A 346 -5.79 20.38 9.65
C PRO A 346 -5.10 21.13 8.51
N GLY A 347 -5.68 21.10 7.31
CA GLY A 347 -5.21 21.89 6.17
C GLY A 347 -5.58 23.38 6.21
N SER A 348 -6.33 23.83 7.23
CA SER A 348 -6.84 25.20 7.30
C SER A 348 -5.72 26.24 7.48
N LYS A 349 -5.96 27.46 6.99
CA LYS A 349 -5.04 28.60 7.18
C LYS A 349 -4.75 28.85 8.67
N ARG A 350 -5.78 28.68 9.52
CA ARG A 350 -5.66 28.87 10.97
C ARG A 350 -4.69 27.87 11.60
N VAL A 351 -4.82 26.58 11.26
CA VAL A 351 -3.90 25.54 11.76
C VAL A 351 -2.48 25.79 11.24
N ARG A 352 -2.33 26.13 9.95
CA ARG A 352 -1.00 26.45 9.38
C ARG A 352 -0.31 27.60 10.10
N GLN A 353 -1.02 28.69 10.37
CA GLN A 353 -0.47 29.85 11.08
C GLN A 353 -0.11 29.50 12.54
N ALA A 354 -0.94 28.72 13.22
CA ALA A 354 -0.65 28.28 14.58
C ALA A 354 0.56 27.33 14.62
N TYR A 355 0.66 26.41 13.66
CA TYR A 355 1.79 25.51 13.49
C TYR A 355 3.10 26.27 13.27
N GLU A 356 3.13 27.19 12.30
CA GLU A 356 4.30 28.04 12.02
C GLU A 356 4.72 28.89 13.22
N ALA A 357 3.75 29.46 13.95
CA ALA A 357 4.02 30.25 15.16
C ALA A 357 4.62 29.42 16.30
N LEU A 358 4.13 28.19 16.50
CA LEU A 358 4.68 27.27 17.49
C LEU A 358 6.10 26.83 17.12
N LEU A 359 6.33 26.48 15.86
CA LEU A 359 7.67 26.10 15.39
C LEU A 359 8.69 27.23 15.57
N ALA A 360 8.29 28.46 15.26
CA ALA A 360 9.15 29.62 15.42
C ALA A 360 9.51 29.91 16.89
N ARG A 361 8.63 29.57 17.83
CA ARG A 361 8.80 29.87 19.26
C ARG A 361 9.42 28.73 20.05
N LEU A 362 9.03 27.49 19.79
CA LEU A 362 9.36 26.32 20.60
C LEU A 362 10.34 25.37 19.91
N GLY A 363 10.58 25.53 18.61
CA GLY A 363 11.44 24.63 17.84
C GLY A 363 10.67 23.54 17.10
N PRO A 364 11.33 22.45 16.67
CA PRO A 364 10.75 21.45 15.78
C PRO A 364 9.54 20.71 16.35
N GLU A 365 8.70 20.17 15.45
CA GLU A 365 7.45 19.49 15.80
C GLU A 365 7.65 18.36 16.82
N LEU A 366 8.60 17.46 16.58
CA LEU A 366 8.80 16.30 17.45
C LEU A 366 9.28 16.70 18.85
N ASP A 367 10.02 17.80 18.98
CA ASP A 367 10.39 18.33 20.28
C ASP A 367 9.17 18.87 21.02
N ILE A 368 8.31 19.62 20.32
CA ILE A 368 7.03 20.08 20.89
C ILE A 368 6.19 18.90 21.36
N LEU A 369 6.09 17.84 20.56
CA LEU A 369 5.26 16.67 20.88
C LEU A 369 5.87 15.80 21.99
N LEU A 370 7.19 15.70 22.11
CA LEU A 370 7.84 14.72 23.00
C LEU A 370 8.53 15.33 24.23
N THR A 371 9.23 16.46 24.10
CA THR A 371 10.22 16.90 25.10
C THR A 371 9.95 18.27 25.69
N VAL A 372 9.40 19.21 24.92
CA VAL A 372 9.15 20.58 25.40
C VAL A 372 8.24 20.52 26.65
N PRO A 373 8.57 21.23 27.74
CA PRO A 373 7.74 21.27 28.93
C PRO A 373 6.31 21.76 28.64
N LEU A 374 5.33 21.15 29.31
CA LEU A 374 3.91 21.50 29.11
C LEU A 374 3.61 22.97 29.43
N ALA A 375 4.34 23.57 30.39
CA ALA A 375 4.19 24.98 30.74
C ALA A 375 4.59 25.92 29.58
N ASP A 376 5.63 25.57 28.82
CA ASP A 376 6.09 26.36 27.68
C ASP A 376 5.11 26.21 26.50
N ILE A 377 4.57 25.01 26.30
CA ILE A 377 3.50 24.73 25.33
C ILE A 377 2.25 25.54 25.68
N GLU A 378 1.84 25.55 26.95
CA GLU A 378 0.69 26.33 27.43
C GLU A 378 0.89 27.83 27.18
N GLN A 379 2.09 28.35 27.46
CA GLN A 379 2.41 29.76 27.23
C GLN A 379 2.40 30.15 25.74
N ALA A 380 2.73 29.22 24.85
CA ALA A 380 2.84 29.46 23.41
C ALA A 380 1.54 29.21 22.64
N GLY A 381 0.79 28.16 22.99
CA GLY A 381 -0.40 27.70 22.24
C GLY A 381 -1.66 27.51 23.08
N GLY A 382 -1.63 27.85 24.36
CA GLY A 382 -2.78 27.84 25.27
C GLY A 382 -2.99 26.50 26.01
N SER A 383 -3.81 26.55 27.06
CA SER A 383 -4.03 25.42 27.97
C SER A 383 -4.63 24.19 27.28
N LEU A 384 -5.50 24.37 26.27
CA LEU A 384 -6.10 23.26 25.54
C LEU A 384 -5.07 22.48 24.71
N LEU A 385 -4.10 23.17 24.09
CA LEU A 385 -3.00 22.50 23.38
C LEU A 385 -2.10 21.74 24.36
N ALA A 386 -1.74 22.36 25.48
CA ALA A 386 -0.91 21.73 26.51
C ALA A 386 -1.59 20.48 27.10
N GLU A 387 -2.89 20.55 27.38
CA GLU A 387 -3.66 19.38 27.83
C GLU A 387 -3.73 18.30 26.75
N GLY A 388 -3.91 18.67 25.48
CA GLY A 388 -3.90 17.71 24.36
C GLY A 388 -2.57 16.96 24.26
N ILE A 389 -1.44 17.68 24.31
CA ILE A 389 -0.11 17.07 24.29
C ILE A 389 0.13 16.24 25.56
N ARG A 390 -0.32 16.69 26.74
CA ARG A 390 -0.24 15.91 27.99
C ARG A 390 -0.98 14.58 27.88
N ARG A 391 -2.23 14.60 27.37
CA ARG A 391 -3.05 13.40 27.15
C ARG A 391 -2.36 12.44 26.19
N MET A 392 -1.87 12.95 25.05
CA MET A 392 -1.13 12.16 24.07
C MET A 392 0.11 11.50 24.68
N ARG A 393 0.97 12.26 25.38
CA ARG A 393 2.17 11.74 26.06
C ARG A 393 1.85 10.69 27.13
N ALA A 394 0.67 10.76 27.73
CA ALA A 394 0.20 9.80 28.72
C ALA A 394 -0.56 8.59 28.12
N GLY A 395 -0.70 8.52 26.79
CA GLY A 395 -1.51 7.48 26.13
C GLY A 395 -3.01 7.60 26.37
N GLN A 396 -3.49 8.76 26.84
CA GLN A 396 -4.89 9.04 27.15
C GLN A 396 -5.64 9.55 25.91
N VAL A 397 -5.74 8.70 24.88
CA VAL A 397 -6.42 9.02 23.63
C VAL A 397 -7.72 8.23 23.50
N ILE A 398 -8.68 8.79 22.75
CA ILE A 398 -9.92 8.11 22.36
C ILE A 398 -9.66 7.49 20.98
N ALA A 399 -9.39 6.19 20.95
CA ALA A 399 -9.10 5.47 19.72
C ALA A 399 -10.27 4.59 19.30
N GLN A 400 -10.75 4.79 18.07
CA GLN A 400 -11.80 4.00 17.46
C GLN A 400 -11.29 3.38 16.17
N GLY A 401 -11.00 2.07 16.21
CA GLY A 401 -10.37 1.34 15.10
C GLY A 401 -11.12 1.40 13.77
N GLY A 402 -10.42 1.61 12.66
CA GLY A 402 -10.97 1.47 11.32
C GLY A 402 -11.31 0.02 10.97
N PHE A 403 -12.21 -0.17 10.01
CA PHE A 403 -12.67 -1.50 9.58
C PHE A 403 -13.22 -1.46 8.16
N ASP A 404 -13.08 -2.57 7.43
CA ASP A 404 -13.69 -2.80 6.10
C ASP A 404 -13.56 -1.60 5.12
N GLY A 405 -12.36 -1.00 5.07
CA GLY A 405 -12.02 0.09 4.16
C GLY A 405 -12.29 1.50 4.71
N GLU A 406 -12.86 1.62 5.91
CA GLU A 406 -13.14 2.88 6.59
C GLU A 406 -12.03 3.19 7.61
N TYR A 407 -11.46 4.39 7.54
CA TYR A 407 -10.44 4.84 8.49
C TYR A 407 -11.02 4.89 9.91
N GLY A 408 -10.16 4.56 10.87
CA GLY A 408 -10.45 4.80 12.27
C GLY A 408 -10.32 6.28 12.62
N VAL A 409 -10.56 6.57 13.89
CA VAL A 409 -10.53 7.92 14.41
C VAL A 409 -9.81 7.89 15.75
N VAL A 410 -8.75 8.69 15.88
CA VAL A 410 -8.07 8.95 17.15
C VAL A 410 -8.31 10.41 17.52
N ARG A 411 -8.69 10.66 18.78
CA ARG A 411 -8.97 12.01 19.29
C ARG A 411 -8.38 12.21 20.67
N LEU A 412 -8.08 13.46 20.99
CA LEU A 412 -7.63 13.87 22.33
C LEU A 412 -8.76 14.30 23.25
N PHE A 413 -9.89 14.74 22.67
CA PHE A 413 -11.01 15.30 23.42
C PHE A 413 -12.35 14.75 22.95
N GLU A 414 -13.26 14.53 23.90
CA GLU A 414 -14.67 14.37 23.55
C GLU A 414 -15.23 15.71 23.02
N PRO A 415 -16.23 15.68 22.10
CA PRO A 415 -16.83 16.90 21.55
C PRO A 415 -17.35 17.87 22.63
N GLU A 416 -17.87 17.32 23.73
CA GLU A 416 -18.44 18.06 24.85
C GLU A 416 -17.38 18.74 25.74
N GLU A 417 -16.19 18.14 25.88
CA GLU A 417 -15.09 18.68 26.68
C GLU A 417 -14.49 19.96 26.06
N ARG A 418 -14.47 20.06 24.72
CA ARG A 418 -13.91 21.22 24.02
C ARG A 418 -14.66 22.51 24.34
N ALA A 419 -15.97 22.43 24.55
CA ALA A 419 -16.80 23.60 24.90
C ALA A 419 -16.50 24.13 26.31
N GLY A 420 -16.11 23.25 27.24
CA GLY A 420 -15.74 23.64 28.61
C GLY A 420 -14.43 24.43 28.69
N PHE A 421 -13.42 24.05 27.90
CA PHE A 421 -12.13 24.74 27.85
C PHE A 421 -12.17 26.09 27.11
N ALA A 422 -13.09 26.27 26.15
CA ALA A 422 -13.29 27.55 25.47
C ALA A 422 -13.97 28.61 26.37
N GLY A 423 -14.57 28.18 27.49
CA GLY A 423 -15.46 29.02 28.32
C GLY A 423 -14.94 29.42 29.72
N GLN A 424 -13.76 28.99 30.17
CA GLN A 424 -13.32 29.24 31.54
C GLN A 424 -11.97 29.98 31.66
N LEU A 425 -12.07 31.28 31.90
CA LEU A 425 -11.20 31.99 32.84
C LEU A 425 -11.40 31.34 34.22
N SER A 426 -10.34 30.73 34.76
CA SER A 426 -10.08 30.34 36.16
C SER A 426 -11.29 30.16 37.11
N LEU A 427 -11.46 28.97 37.70
CA LEU A 427 -11.63 28.75 39.16
C LEU A 427 -11.90 27.25 39.49
N PHE A 428 -10.97 26.62 40.21
CA PHE A 428 -11.05 25.41 41.06
C PHE A 428 -11.31 23.99 40.48
N ALA A 429 -10.33 23.12 40.76
CA ALA A 429 -10.30 21.66 40.99
C ALA A 429 -11.17 20.69 40.13
N PRO A 430 -10.60 19.57 39.66
CA PRO A 430 -11.33 18.62 38.82
C PRO A 430 -12.37 17.83 39.65
N PRO A 431 -13.58 17.58 39.10
CA PRO A 431 -14.52 16.68 39.74
C PRO A 431 -14.02 15.23 39.61
N GLN A 432 -13.80 14.58 40.75
CA GLN A 432 -13.57 13.14 40.82
C GLN A 432 -14.82 12.41 40.30
N ARG A 433 -14.73 11.80 39.11
CA ARG A 433 -15.69 10.78 38.69
C ARG A 433 -15.30 9.46 39.34
N GLN A 434 -16.17 8.96 40.19
CA GLN A 434 -16.08 7.61 40.76
C GLN A 434 -16.12 6.60 39.62
N HIS A 435 -15.01 5.88 39.43
CA HIS A 435 -14.98 4.63 38.69
C HIS A 435 -15.93 3.64 39.39
N GLN A 436 -17.03 3.28 38.73
CA GLN A 436 -17.71 2.01 39.02
C GLN A 436 -16.86 0.89 38.43
N ALA A 437 -15.96 0.38 39.27
CA ALA A 437 -15.51 -1.00 39.18
C ALA A 437 -16.70 -1.93 39.51
N ASP A 438 -16.56 -3.19 39.07
CA ASP A 438 -17.44 -4.35 39.30
C ASP A 438 -18.50 -4.64 38.22
N ARG A 439 -18.03 -5.34 37.17
CA ARG A 439 -18.75 -6.52 36.69
C ARG A 439 -17.83 -7.74 36.78
N PRO A 440 -18.26 -8.85 37.41
CA PRO A 440 -17.43 -10.03 37.57
C PRO A 440 -17.20 -10.71 36.22
N ALA A 441 -15.96 -11.17 36.03
CA ALA A 441 -15.56 -12.00 34.90
C ALA A 441 -16.42 -13.28 34.84
N PRO A 442 -16.84 -13.73 33.64
CA PRO A 442 -17.41 -15.06 33.50
C PRO A 442 -16.36 -16.11 33.89
N PRO A 443 -16.78 -17.24 34.49
CA PRO A 443 -15.84 -18.26 34.97
C PRO A 443 -15.06 -18.87 33.80
N PRO A 444 -13.81 -19.33 34.05
CA PRO A 444 -13.00 -19.95 33.02
C PRO A 444 -13.70 -21.22 32.52
N ALA A 445 -13.98 -21.26 31.22
CA ALA A 445 -14.38 -22.51 30.57
C ALA A 445 -13.17 -23.44 30.54
N ASP A 446 -13.38 -24.63 31.09
CA ASP A 446 -12.42 -25.71 31.26
C ASP A 446 -11.82 -26.15 29.91
N LEU A 447 -10.56 -25.77 29.65
CA LEU A 447 -9.82 -26.08 28.43
C LEU A 447 -9.05 -27.41 28.56
N GLN A 448 -9.76 -28.50 28.89
CA GLN A 448 -9.21 -29.86 28.84
C GLN A 448 -9.68 -30.71 27.65
N GLN A 449 -10.29 -30.11 26.62
CA GLN A 449 -10.65 -30.85 25.39
C GLN A 449 -10.25 -30.14 24.11
N VAL A 450 -8.95 -29.88 23.93
CA VAL A 450 -8.34 -29.74 22.59
C VAL A 450 -6.99 -30.45 22.59
N ALA A 451 -7.01 -31.77 22.77
CA ALA A 451 -5.80 -32.59 22.73
C ALA A 451 -6.11 -34.02 22.23
N MET A 452 -6.64 -34.16 21.01
CA MET A 452 -6.63 -35.46 20.31
C MET A 452 -6.64 -35.26 18.79
N PHE A 453 -5.47 -35.03 18.19
CA PHE A 453 -5.08 -35.61 16.90
C PHE A 453 -3.55 -35.73 16.89
N ARG A 454 -3.06 -36.83 17.45
CA ARG A 454 -1.68 -37.32 17.26
C ARG A 454 -1.63 -38.15 15.99
N GLU A 455 -0.71 -37.75 15.11
CA GLU A 455 0.23 -38.56 14.34
C GLU A 455 -0.16 -40.01 13.97
N THR A 456 -0.22 -40.28 12.67
CA THR A 456 0.00 -41.63 12.12
C THR A 456 1.25 -41.64 11.24
N PRO A 457 2.05 -42.72 11.26
CA PRO A 457 3.42 -42.71 10.75
C PRO A 457 3.51 -42.93 9.24
N ALA A 458 4.56 -42.37 8.64
CA ALA A 458 4.97 -42.59 7.27
C ALA A 458 5.39 -44.06 7.02
N PRO A 459 5.07 -44.66 5.85
CA PRO A 459 5.65 -45.92 5.43
C PRO A 459 6.99 -45.71 4.72
N THR A 460 8.01 -46.46 5.14
CA THR A 460 9.33 -46.59 4.51
C THR A 460 9.29 -47.48 3.25
N PRO A 461 10.29 -47.40 2.37
CA PRO A 461 10.20 -47.86 0.98
C PRO A 461 10.53 -49.35 0.84
N SER A 462 9.90 -50.01 -0.14
CA SER A 462 10.29 -51.33 -0.64
C SER A 462 10.60 -51.25 -2.14
N SER A 463 11.59 -52.03 -2.55
CA SER A 463 12.36 -51.96 -3.79
C SER A 463 11.81 -52.81 -4.95
N ALA A 464 11.84 -52.22 -6.16
CA ALA A 464 12.03 -52.81 -7.51
C ALA A 464 10.93 -53.73 -8.10
N PRO A 465 10.75 -53.83 -9.45
CA PRO A 465 11.71 -53.56 -10.53
C PRO A 465 11.25 -52.61 -11.66
N SER A 466 12.23 -52.26 -12.50
CA SER A 466 12.14 -51.45 -13.72
C SER A 466 11.05 -51.90 -14.70
N ALA A 467 10.24 -50.94 -15.17
CA ALA A 467 9.37 -51.07 -16.33
C ALA A 467 9.50 -49.81 -17.21
N ASP A 468 9.42 -50.03 -18.52
CA ASP A 468 9.58 -49.10 -19.65
C ASP A 468 8.87 -47.72 -19.53
N PRO A 469 9.30 -46.71 -20.30
CA PRO A 469 8.76 -45.35 -20.18
C PRO A 469 7.26 -45.29 -20.52
N PRO A 470 6.45 -44.50 -19.79
CA PRO A 470 5.02 -44.39 -20.05
C PRO A 470 4.77 -43.67 -21.39
N PRO A 471 3.61 -43.91 -22.04
CA PRO A 471 3.23 -43.19 -23.26
C PRO A 471 3.09 -41.70 -22.94
N ALA A 472 3.46 -40.84 -23.89
CA ALA A 472 3.36 -39.40 -23.77
C ALA A 472 1.92 -38.98 -23.38
N GLY A 473 1.78 -38.37 -22.20
CA GLY A 473 0.50 -37.89 -21.70
C GLY A 473 -0.08 -36.75 -22.55
N ASP A 474 -1.34 -36.39 -22.29
CA ASP A 474 -1.99 -35.29 -22.98
C ASP A 474 -1.54 -33.97 -22.35
N PRO A 475 -0.71 -33.15 -23.02
CA PRO A 475 -0.15 -31.94 -22.44
C PRO A 475 -1.21 -30.90 -22.03
N VAL A 476 -2.46 -31.04 -22.50
CA VAL A 476 -3.58 -30.19 -22.09
C VAL A 476 -4.22 -30.64 -20.77
N LEU A 477 -4.22 -31.94 -20.46
CA LEU A 477 -4.85 -32.48 -19.27
C LEU A 477 -3.84 -32.86 -18.17
N ASP A 478 -2.58 -33.03 -18.53
CA ASP A 478 -1.51 -33.40 -17.63
C ASP A 478 -1.23 -32.31 -16.59
N GLY A 479 -1.04 -32.74 -15.33
CA GLY A 479 -0.72 -31.86 -14.21
C GLY A 479 -1.87 -30.98 -13.71
N LEU A 480 -3.11 -31.23 -14.15
CA LEU A 480 -4.33 -30.65 -13.57
C LEU A 480 -4.85 -31.52 -12.43
N ASN A 481 -5.29 -30.90 -11.34
CA ASN A 481 -6.00 -31.62 -10.27
C ASN A 481 -7.43 -32.03 -10.74
N PRO A 482 -8.15 -32.88 -9.99
CA PRO A 482 -9.48 -33.37 -10.41
C PRO A 482 -10.48 -32.26 -10.72
N GLU A 483 -10.52 -31.19 -9.93
CA GLU A 483 -11.46 -30.07 -10.08
C GLU A 483 -11.11 -29.19 -11.29
N GLN A 484 -9.83 -28.90 -11.48
CA GLN A 484 -9.31 -28.17 -12.65
C GLN A 484 -9.57 -28.99 -13.92
N ARG A 485 -9.32 -30.30 -13.88
CA ARG A 485 -9.60 -31.22 -14.98
C ARG A 485 -11.10 -31.23 -15.31
N ALA A 486 -11.98 -31.30 -14.31
CA ALA A 486 -13.42 -31.21 -14.50
C ALA A 486 -13.82 -29.87 -15.16
N ALA A 487 -13.25 -28.75 -14.72
CA ALA A 487 -13.50 -27.43 -15.31
C ALA A 487 -12.96 -27.30 -16.74
N VAL A 488 -11.85 -27.97 -17.08
CA VAL A 488 -11.30 -28.00 -18.44
C VAL A 488 -12.15 -28.88 -19.37
N LEU A 489 -12.63 -30.02 -18.88
CA LEU A 489 -13.44 -30.98 -19.64
C LEU A 489 -14.90 -30.55 -19.83
N CYS A 490 -15.44 -29.70 -18.95
CA CYS A 490 -16.80 -29.19 -19.05
C CYS A 490 -17.02 -28.54 -20.43
N THR A 491 -18.10 -28.84 -21.14
CA THR A 491 -18.43 -28.18 -22.42
C THR A 491 -19.77 -27.47 -22.40
N ASP A 492 -20.27 -27.19 -21.20
CA ASP A 492 -21.52 -26.47 -21.03
C ASP A 492 -21.41 -25.06 -21.61
N ARG A 493 -22.58 -24.53 -22.04
CA ARG A 493 -22.70 -23.21 -22.66
C ARG A 493 -22.24 -22.08 -21.73
N SER A 494 -22.31 -22.28 -20.42
CA SER A 494 -21.84 -21.32 -19.41
C SER A 494 -21.17 -22.07 -18.29
N LEU A 495 -19.97 -21.61 -17.92
CA LEU A 495 -19.18 -22.15 -16.82
C LEU A 495 -18.72 -20.98 -15.95
N LEU A 496 -19.02 -21.05 -14.66
CA LEU A 496 -18.47 -20.14 -13.65
C LEU A 496 -17.46 -20.92 -12.81
N VAL A 497 -16.18 -20.52 -12.88
CA VAL A 497 -15.13 -21.11 -12.06
C VAL A 497 -14.92 -20.23 -10.83
N VAL A 498 -15.57 -20.58 -9.72
CA VAL A 498 -15.33 -19.93 -8.43
C VAL A 498 -14.14 -20.58 -7.76
N ALA A 499 -13.04 -19.85 -7.64
CA ALA A 499 -11.85 -20.37 -6.95
C ALA A 499 -11.07 -19.26 -6.26
N GLY A 500 -10.43 -19.58 -5.14
CA GLY A 500 -9.61 -18.65 -4.37
C GLY A 500 -8.44 -18.07 -5.18
N PRO A 501 -7.79 -17.00 -4.72
CA PRO A 501 -6.53 -16.53 -5.31
C PRO A 501 -5.49 -17.65 -5.36
N GLY A 502 -4.75 -17.78 -6.47
CA GLY A 502 -3.65 -18.77 -6.59
C GLY A 502 -4.06 -20.21 -6.94
N THR A 503 -5.35 -20.56 -6.98
CA THR A 503 -5.85 -21.92 -7.32
C THR A 503 -5.72 -22.30 -8.80
N GLY A 504 -5.02 -21.49 -9.59
CA GLY A 504 -4.80 -21.75 -11.02
C GLY A 504 -5.98 -21.40 -11.93
N LYS A 505 -6.85 -20.42 -11.59
CA LYS A 505 -7.95 -19.96 -12.48
C LYS A 505 -7.50 -19.67 -13.91
N THR A 506 -6.51 -18.80 -14.08
CA THR A 506 -5.94 -18.49 -15.41
C THR A 506 -5.37 -19.74 -16.10
N ARG A 507 -4.82 -20.68 -15.33
CA ARG A 507 -4.34 -21.97 -15.85
C ARG A 507 -5.52 -22.81 -16.35
N VAL A 508 -6.61 -22.93 -15.58
CA VAL A 508 -7.85 -23.60 -16.00
C VAL A 508 -8.40 -22.97 -17.27
N LEU A 509 -8.48 -21.64 -17.36
CA LEU A 509 -8.97 -20.95 -18.57
C LEU A 509 -8.09 -21.26 -19.79
N THR A 510 -6.77 -21.20 -19.63
CA THR A 510 -5.83 -21.46 -20.74
C THR A 510 -5.88 -22.92 -21.19
N HIS A 511 -5.91 -23.87 -20.25
CA HIS A 511 -6.03 -25.30 -20.56
C HIS A 511 -7.41 -25.63 -21.15
N ARG A 512 -8.48 -24.97 -20.70
CA ARG A 512 -9.82 -25.11 -21.27
C ARG A 512 -9.87 -24.63 -22.72
N ILE A 513 -9.31 -23.46 -23.00
CA ILE A 513 -9.20 -22.95 -24.38
C ILE A 513 -8.39 -23.94 -25.24
N ALA A 514 -7.26 -24.43 -24.73
CA ALA A 514 -6.45 -25.41 -25.44
C ALA A 514 -7.20 -26.73 -25.68
N TYR A 515 -8.01 -27.16 -24.72
CA TYR A 515 -8.86 -28.36 -24.81
C TYR A 515 -9.95 -28.20 -25.88
N LEU A 516 -10.63 -27.05 -25.91
CA LEU A 516 -11.61 -26.73 -26.94
C LEU A 516 -11.00 -26.83 -28.35
N VAL A 517 -9.79 -26.31 -28.52
CA VAL A 517 -9.10 -26.34 -29.81
C VAL A 517 -8.61 -27.74 -30.19
N ARG A 518 -7.89 -28.44 -29.29
CA ARG A 518 -7.24 -29.72 -29.62
C ARG A 518 -8.21 -30.90 -29.65
N HIS A 519 -9.12 -30.95 -28.69
CA HIS A 519 -9.97 -32.13 -28.45
C HIS A 519 -11.39 -31.95 -28.94
N ARG A 520 -11.90 -30.72 -28.96
CA ARG A 520 -13.23 -30.40 -29.49
C ARG A 520 -13.21 -29.78 -30.88
N GLN A 521 -12.02 -29.61 -31.48
CA GLN A 521 -11.83 -29.06 -32.82
C GLN A 521 -12.54 -27.70 -33.03
N VAL A 522 -12.65 -26.91 -31.97
CA VAL A 522 -13.21 -25.55 -32.04
C VAL A 522 -12.28 -24.67 -32.88
N ASN A 523 -12.84 -23.94 -33.83
CA ASN A 523 -12.08 -22.97 -34.63
C ASN A 523 -11.46 -21.91 -33.69
N PRO A 524 -10.12 -21.79 -33.62
CA PRO A 524 -9.44 -20.82 -32.74
C PRO A 524 -9.88 -19.37 -32.94
N GLU A 525 -10.23 -18.98 -34.18
CA GLU A 525 -10.69 -17.62 -34.51
C GLU A 525 -12.06 -17.28 -33.90
N SER A 526 -12.77 -18.31 -33.42
CA SER A 526 -14.05 -18.16 -32.73
C SER A 526 -13.94 -18.01 -31.21
N ILE A 527 -12.71 -17.93 -30.69
CA ILE A 527 -12.43 -17.84 -29.26
C ILE A 527 -11.96 -16.42 -28.91
N LEU A 528 -12.62 -15.84 -27.90
CA LEU A 528 -12.24 -14.59 -27.24
C LEU A 528 -11.85 -14.89 -25.79
N ALA A 529 -10.68 -14.43 -25.38
CA ALA A 529 -10.25 -14.43 -23.99
C ALA A 529 -9.98 -13.00 -23.53
N ILE A 530 -10.69 -12.59 -22.48
CA ILE A 530 -10.57 -11.26 -21.86
C ILE A 530 -9.82 -11.39 -20.54
N THR A 531 -8.83 -10.53 -20.32
CA THR A 531 -8.08 -10.41 -19.05
C THR A 531 -8.14 -8.99 -18.50
N PHE A 532 -7.85 -8.82 -17.21
CA PHE A 532 -7.85 -7.48 -16.60
C PHE A 532 -6.67 -6.60 -17.03
N THR A 533 -5.47 -7.18 -17.21
CA THR A 533 -4.24 -6.43 -17.53
C THR A 533 -3.62 -6.88 -18.84
N ASN A 534 -2.84 -6.00 -19.49
CA ASN A 534 -2.06 -6.33 -20.69
C ASN A 534 -1.01 -7.42 -20.39
N LYS A 535 -0.44 -7.42 -19.18
CA LYS A 535 0.48 -8.46 -18.72
C LYS A 535 -0.22 -9.83 -18.66
N ALA A 536 -1.43 -9.90 -18.09
CA ALA A 536 -2.20 -11.13 -18.05
C ALA A 536 -2.59 -11.63 -19.46
N ALA A 537 -2.93 -10.72 -20.39
CA ALA A 537 -3.20 -11.09 -21.78
C ALA A 537 -1.94 -11.69 -22.45
N ALA A 538 -0.77 -11.09 -22.22
CA ALA A 538 0.50 -11.57 -22.75
C ALA A 538 0.90 -12.94 -22.16
N GLU A 539 0.75 -13.12 -20.85
CA GLU A 539 1.00 -14.39 -20.16
C GLU A 539 0.05 -15.49 -20.65
N MET A 540 -1.24 -15.21 -20.77
CA MET A 540 -2.22 -16.16 -21.31
C MET A 540 -1.90 -16.55 -22.76
N SER A 541 -1.50 -15.58 -23.59
CA SER A 541 -1.07 -15.82 -24.97
C SER A 541 0.19 -16.69 -25.05
N ALA A 542 1.16 -16.48 -24.16
CA ALA A 542 2.37 -17.29 -24.06
C ALA A 542 2.04 -18.74 -23.64
N ARG A 543 1.15 -18.91 -22.66
CA ARG A 543 0.69 -20.24 -22.23
C ARG A 543 -0.09 -20.97 -23.33
N LEU A 544 -0.97 -20.27 -24.05
CA LEU A 544 -1.67 -20.84 -25.21
C LEU A 544 -0.70 -21.22 -26.32
N THR A 545 0.35 -20.42 -26.55
CA THR A 545 1.42 -20.73 -27.50
C THR A 545 2.17 -22.01 -27.12
N ALA A 546 2.45 -22.22 -25.84
CA ALA A 546 3.07 -23.44 -25.37
C ALA A 546 2.17 -24.68 -25.55
N LEU A 547 0.85 -24.55 -25.35
CA LEU A 547 -0.10 -25.68 -25.43
C LEU A 547 -0.56 -26.02 -26.85
N LEU A 548 -0.64 -25.02 -27.74
CA LEU A 548 -1.23 -25.11 -29.09
C LEU A 548 -0.24 -24.85 -30.22
N GLY A 549 0.95 -24.36 -29.91
CA GLY A 549 1.91 -23.85 -30.89
C GLY A 549 1.58 -22.42 -31.36
N PRO A 550 2.58 -21.69 -31.88
CA PRO A 550 2.46 -20.26 -32.19
C PRO A 550 1.45 -19.97 -33.30
N THR A 551 1.34 -20.84 -34.30
CA THR A 551 0.44 -20.65 -35.45
C THR A 551 -1.03 -20.70 -35.03
N VAL A 552 -1.39 -21.63 -34.15
CA VAL A 552 -2.77 -21.81 -33.68
C VAL A 552 -3.10 -20.76 -32.62
N ALA A 553 -2.19 -20.51 -31.67
CA ALA A 553 -2.41 -19.53 -30.61
C ALA A 553 -2.64 -18.10 -31.14
N ARG A 554 -1.94 -17.69 -32.20
CA ARG A 554 -2.12 -16.37 -32.84
C ARG A 554 -3.52 -16.13 -33.42
N LYS A 555 -4.28 -17.18 -33.70
CA LYS A 555 -5.66 -17.08 -34.19
C LYS A 555 -6.67 -16.80 -33.08
N ILE A 556 -6.30 -17.05 -31.82
CA ILE A 556 -7.15 -16.79 -30.65
C ILE A 556 -7.06 -15.31 -30.28
N THR A 557 -8.20 -14.66 -30.07
CA THR A 557 -8.21 -13.26 -29.66
C THR A 557 -8.05 -13.16 -28.15
N VAL A 558 -6.88 -12.75 -27.66
CA VAL A 558 -6.60 -12.51 -26.24
C VAL A 558 -6.35 -11.01 -26.01
N LYS A 559 -7.20 -10.34 -25.22
CA LYS A 559 -7.16 -8.89 -25.02
C LYS A 559 -7.64 -8.48 -23.62
N THR A 560 -7.39 -7.24 -23.22
CA THR A 560 -8.17 -6.61 -22.14
C THR A 560 -9.51 -6.11 -22.66
N PHE A 561 -10.46 -5.77 -21.77
CA PHE A 561 -11.72 -5.13 -22.16
C PHE A 561 -11.48 -3.90 -23.04
N HIS A 562 -10.58 -3.00 -22.61
CA HIS A 562 -10.25 -1.78 -23.35
C HIS A 562 -9.56 -2.05 -24.69
N ALA A 563 -8.62 -3.00 -24.74
CA ALA A 563 -7.97 -3.37 -26.01
C ALA A 563 -8.94 -4.04 -26.99
N PHE A 564 -9.94 -4.78 -26.47
CA PHE A 564 -11.01 -5.36 -27.26
C PHE A 564 -11.98 -4.27 -27.76
N GLY A 565 -12.42 -3.36 -26.90
CA GLY A 565 -13.24 -2.21 -27.27
C GLY A 565 -12.57 -1.38 -28.36
N ALA A 566 -11.30 -1.02 -28.18
CA ALA A 566 -10.53 -0.32 -29.20
C ALA A 566 -10.46 -1.07 -30.54
N MET A 567 -10.31 -2.41 -30.52
CA MET A 567 -10.34 -3.22 -31.73
C MET A 567 -11.69 -3.12 -32.45
N ILE A 568 -12.80 -3.23 -31.71
CA ILE A 568 -14.16 -3.14 -32.26
C ILE A 568 -14.42 -1.74 -32.82
N LEU A 569 -14.10 -0.69 -32.08
CA LEU A 569 -14.30 0.69 -32.51
C LEU A 569 -13.49 0.99 -33.78
N ARG A 570 -12.24 0.52 -33.87
CA ARG A 570 -11.41 0.71 -35.08
C ARG A 570 -11.97 -0.02 -36.30
N GLN A 571 -12.51 -1.22 -36.13
CA GLN A 571 -13.13 -1.99 -37.22
C GLN A 571 -14.42 -1.33 -37.73
N ASN A 572 -15.07 -0.51 -36.92
CA ASN A 572 -16.34 0.14 -37.23
C ASN A 572 -16.25 1.66 -37.25
N ALA A 573 -15.02 2.21 -37.36
CA ALA A 573 -14.75 3.64 -37.22
C ALA A 573 -15.61 4.53 -38.17
N PRO A 574 -15.88 4.13 -39.44
CA PRO A 574 -16.76 4.89 -40.33
C PRO A 574 -18.19 5.08 -39.81
N LEU A 575 -18.73 4.14 -39.02
CA LEU A 575 -20.07 4.24 -38.43
C LEU A 575 -20.12 5.16 -37.21
N LEU A 576 -18.95 5.53 -36.67
CA LEU A 576 -18.81 6.28 -35.43
C LEU A 576 -18.33 7.72 -35.66
N ASP A 577 -18.17 8.12 -36.92
CA ASP A 577 -17.52 9.37 -37.32
C ASP A 577 -16.14 9.55 -36.66
N LEU A 578 -15.39 8.44 -36.57
CA LEU A 578 -14.04 8.41 -36.01
C LEU A 578 -13.04 7.95 -37.08
N PRO A 579 -11.79 8.45 -37.07
CA PRO A 579 -10.73 7.82 -37.83
C PRO A 579 -10.40 6.45 -37.22
N ALA A 580 -10.10 5.45 -38.05
CA ALA A 580 -9.62 4.15 -37.58
C ALA A 580 -8.28 4.24 -36.80
N THR A 581 -7.60 5.39 -36.89
CA THR A 581 -6.37 5.75 -36.18
C THR A 581 -6.60 6.71 -35.02
N PHE A 582 -7.82 6.80 -34.46
CA PHE A 582 -8.08 7.68 -33.31
C PHE A 582 -7.04 7.45 -32.22
N ALA A 583 -6.60 8.54 -31.60
CA ALA A 583 -5.65 8.51 -30.49
C ALA A 583 -6.40 8.42 -29.16
N LEU A 584 -5.71 7.85 -28.17
CA LEU A 584 -6.22 7.80 -26.80
C LEU A 584 -5.75 9.02 -26.03
N CYS A 585 -6.69 9.69 -25.40
CA CYS A 585 -6.46 10.83 -24.53
C CYS A 585 -5.87 10.33 -23.20
N THR A 586 -4.67 10.80 -22.84
CA THR A 586 -4.05 10.52 -21.53
C THR A 586 -4.72 11.35 -20.43
N ASP A 587 -4.52 11.01 -19.16
CA ASP A 587 -5.12 11.79 -18.06
C ASP A 587 -4.67 13.27 -18.06
N ASP A 588 -3.45 13.55 -18.50
CA ASP A 588 -2.97 14.93 -18.65
C ASP A 588 -3.65 15.63 -19.83
N ASP A 589 -3.85 14.94 -20.95
CA ASP A 589 -4.62 15.48 -22.08
C ASP A 589 -6.08 15.77 -21.67
N ARG A 590 -6.68 14.92 -20.82
CA ARG A 590 -8.05 15.09 -20.33
C ARG A 590 -8.17 16.34 -19.45
N ARG A 591 -7.19 16.56 -18.55
CA ARG A 591 -7.11 17.76 -17.71
C ARG A 591 -6.91 19.01 -18.55
N ASP A 592 -5.93 19.00 -19.45
CA ASP A 592 -5.66 20.14 -20.33
C ASP A 592 -6.88 20.49 -21.18
N LEU A 593 -7.55 19.49 -21.76
CA LEU A 593 -8.75 19.70 -22.56
C LEU A 593 -9.88 20.32 -21.74
N LEU A 594 -10.14 19.81 -20.54
CA LEU A 594 -11.22 20.33 -19.71
C LEU A 594 -10.92 21.73 -19.17
N SER A 595 -9.69 21.98 -18.75
CA SER A 595 -9.22 23.30 -18.31
C SER A 595 -9.30 24.35 -19.44
N ARG A 596 -9.05 23.95 -20.70
CA ARG A 596 -9.26 24.87 -21.85
C ARG A 596 -10.73 25.17 -22.11
N LEU A 597 -11.64 24.21 -21.90
CA LEU A 597 -13.09 24.43 -22.05
C LEU A 597 -13.68 25.29 -20.94
N TYR A 598 -13.10 25.20 -19.74
CA TYR A 598 -13.52 25.92 -18.54
C TYR A 598 -12.32 26.52 -17.78
N PRO A 599 -11.73 27.62 -18.29
CA PRO A 599 -10.51 28.21 -17.73
C PRO A 599 -10.63 28.77 -16.31
N THR A 600 -11.86 28.92 -15.82
CA THR A 600 -12.16 29.43 -14.48
C THR A 600 -12.16 28.34 -13.41
N LEU A 601 -12.15 27.06 -13.80
CA LEU A 601 -12.05 25.95 -12.86
C LEU A 601 -10.62 25.85 -12.31
N SER A 602 -10.51 25.67 -11.00
CA SER A 602 -9.24 25.26 -10.39
C SER A 602 -8.89 23.81 -10.77
N GLU A 603 -7.63 23.43 -10.62
CA GLU A 603 -7.17 22.06 -10.89
C GLU A 603 -7.98 21.00 -10.11
N ALA A 604 -8.30 21.29 -8.85
CA ALA A 604 -9.08 20.40 -8.00
C ALA A 604 -10.52 20.24 -8.49
N GLU A 605 -11.14 21.32 -8.99
CA GLU A 605 -12.49 21.27 -9.58
C GLU A 605 -12.46 20.51 -10.91
N THR A 606 -11.48 20.77 -11.78
CA THR A 606 -11.26 20.03 -13.03
C THR A 606 -11.17 18.52 -12.77
N ASP A 607 -10.37 18.11 -11.78
CA ASP A 607 -10.25 16.71 -11.38
C ASP A 607 -11.57 16.14 -10.85
N ALA A 608 -12.33 16.92 -10.08
CA ALA A 608 -13.65 16.50 -9.58
C ALA A 608 -14.65 16.28 -10.73
N TYR A 609 -14.71 17.17 -11.71
CA TYR A 609 -15.53 17.00 -12.92
C TYR A 609 -15.09 15.78 -13.74
N LEU A 610 -13.80 15.59 -13.99
CA LEU A 610 -13.30 14.43 -14.73
C LEU A 610 -13.60 13.11 -14.02
N SER A 611 -13.50 13.08 -12.69
CA SER A 611 -13.86 11.92 -11.87
C SER A 611 -15.35 11.62 -11.97
N ALA A 612 -16.21 12.63 -11.88
CA ALA A 612 -17.65 12.47 -12.02
C ALA A 612 -18.06 12.00 -13.43
N ILE A 613 -17.42 12.53 -14.49
CA ILE A 613 -17.60 12.09 -15.88
C ILE A 613 -17.19 10.63 -16.04
N SER A 614 -16.01 10.24 -15.53
CA SER A 614 -15.54 8.85 -15.58
C SER A 614 -16.50 7.91 -14.85
N ALA A 615 -17.01 8.31 -13.68
CA ALA A 615 -18.00 7.53 -12.94
C ALA A 615 -19.32 7.39 -13.72
N ALA A 616 -19.79 8.44 -14.39
CA ALA A 616 -20.97 8.40 -15.26
C ALA A 616 -20.76 7.43 -16.45
N LYS A 617 -19.62 7.53 -17.15
CA LYS A 617 -19.26 6.63 -18.26
C LYS A 617 -19.20 5.16 -17.83
N ASN A 618 -18.64 4.88 -16.65
CA ASN A 618 -18.58 3.53 -16.08
C ASN A 618 -19.97 2.97 -15.71
N ARG A 619 -20.96 3.83 -15.46
CA ARG A 619 -22.37 3.46 -15.30
C ARG A 619 -23.17 3.48 -16.60
N LEU A 620 -22.53 3.77 -17.73
CA LEU A 620 -23.15 3.94 -19.06
C LEU A 620 -24.18 5.08 -19.10
N GLU A 621 -23.99 6.09 -18.25
CA GLU A 621 -24.82 7.28 -18.20
C GLU A 621 -24.34 8.31 -19.25
N THR A 622 -25.29 8.90 -19.96
CA THR A 622 -25.08 10.01 -20.90
C THR A 622 -25.29 11.36 -20.20
N PRO A 623 -24.84 12.49 -20.80
CA PRO A 623 -25.19 13.85 -20.36
C PRO A 623 -26.64 14.06 -19.91
N GLY A 624 -27.60 13.46 -20.60
CA GLY A 624 -29.03 13.59 -20.28
C GLY A 624 -29.56 12.63 -19.21
N THR A 625 -28.80 11.63 -18.79
CA THR A 625 -29.26 10.55 -17.90
C THR A 625 -28.45 10.41 -16.61
N MET A 626 -27.33 11.14 -16.48
CA MET A 626 -26.48 11.05 -15.30
C MET A 626 -27.09 11.69 -14.06
N THR A 627 -26.64 11.20 -12.91
CA THR A 627 -26.85 11.86 -11.62
C THR A 627 -25.65 12.74 -11.28
N ALA A 628 -25.90 14.04 -11.07
CA ALA A 628 -24.86 14.97 -10.65
C ALA A 628 -24.66 14.91 -9.11
N PRO A 629 -23.41 14.89 -8.61
CA PRO A 629 -23.12 15.14 -7.20
C PRO A 629 -23.63 16.51 -6.76
N ALA A 630 -24.00 16.65 -5.48
CA ALA A 630 -24.54 17.90 -4.93
C ALA A 630 -23.53 19.06 -4.95
N GLU A 631 -22.24 18.72 -5.04
CA GLU A 631 -21.12 19.64 -4.99
C GLU A 631 -20.77 20.26 -6.36
N LEU A 632 -21.23 19.67 -7.48
CA LEU A 632 -20.90 20.11 -8.84
C LEU A 632 -22.10 20.81 -9.50
N VAL A 633 -22.36 22.04 -9.06
CA VAL A 633 -23.58 22.79 -9.41
C VAL A 633 -23.33 23.84 -10.51
N ASP A 634 -22.13 24.45 -10.53
CA ASP A 634 -21.77 25.49 -11.48
C ASP A 634 -20.31 25.31 -11.95
N PRO A 635 -20.05 25.06 -13.25
CA PRO A 635 -21.03 24.77 -14.30
C PRO A 635 -21.70 23.38 -14.12
N PRO A 636 -22.98 23.20 -14.48
CA PRO A 636 -23.67 21.92 -14.29
C PRO A 636 -22.94 20.73 -14.93
N LEU A 637 -22.73 19.64 -14.19
CA LEU A 637 -21.96 18.48 -14.65
C LEU A 637 -22.40 17.94 -16.02
N ALA A 638 -23.72 17.88 -16.28
CA ALA A 638 -24.26 17.41 -17.55
C ALA A 638 -23.76 18.26 -18.74
N GLU A 639 -23.67 19.58 -18.54
CA GLU A 639 -23.17 20.51 -19.53
C GLU A 639 -21.67 20.33 -19.75
N VAL A 640 -20.91 20.20 -18.66
CA VAL A 640 -19.47 19.98 -18.68
C VAL A 640 -19.13 18.69 -19.43
N TYR A 641 -19.82 17.59 -19.10
CA TYR A 641 -19.62 16.32 -19.79
C TYR A 641 -19.99 16.47 -21.28
N ARG A 642 -21.14 17.05 -21.62
CA ARG A 642 -21.53 17.24 -23.03
C ARG A 642 -20.45 17.96 -23.84
N ARG A 643 -19.96 19.10 -23.34
CA ARG A 643 -18.92 19.89 -24.02
C ARG A 643 -17.57 19.17 -24.05
N TYR A 644 -17.21 18.47 -22.99
CA TYR A 644 -16.00 17.64 -22.94
C TYR A 644 -16.03 16.54 -24.01
N GLN A 645 -17.14 15.81 -24.15
CA GLN A 645 -17.28 14.75 -25.13
C GLN A 645 -17.27 15.29 -26.57
N GLU A 646 -17.88 16.46 -26.80
CA GLU A 646 -17.82 17.14 -28.10
C GLU A 646 -16.38 17.56 -28.46
N ALA A 647 -15.62 18.07 -27.49
CA ALA A 647 -14.23 18.46 -27.70
C ALA A 647 -13.31 17.26 -27.97
N LEU A 648 -13.52 16.12 -27.31
CA LEU A 648 -12.85 14.85 -27.64
C LEU A 648 -13.15 14.44 -29.09
N HIS A 649 -14.41 14.49 -29.50
CA HIS A 649 -14.84 14.14 -30.86
C HIS A 649 -14.20 15.05 -31.92
N GLN A 650 -14.26 16.36 -31.72
CA GLN A 650 -13.63 17.35 -32.62
C GLN A 650 -12.12 17.16 -32.72
N SER A 651 -11.48 16.74 -31.62
CA SER A 651 -10.05 16.44 -31.57
C SER A 651 -9.70 15.04 -32.10
N ARG A 652 -10.69 14.24 -32.52
CA ARG A 652 -10.53 12.84 -32.97
C ARG A 652 -9.88 11.95 -31.90
N LEU A 653 -10.18 12.23 -30.63
CA LEU A 653 -9.69 11.52 -29.46
C LEU A 653 -10.81 10.69 -28.83
N LEU A 654 -10.41 9.61 -28.17
CA LEU A 654 -11.25 8.92 -27.19
C LEU A 654 -10.50 8.88 -25.86
N ASP A 655 -11.21 9.02 -24.74
CA ASP A 655 -10.61 8.67 -23.45
C ASP A 655 -10.72 7.16 -23.18
N TYR A 656 -10.18 6.72 -22.04
CA TYR A 656 -10.12 5.31 -21.71
C TYR A 656 -11.51 4.70 -21.48
N ASP A 657 -12.41 5.43 -20.82
CA ASP A 657 -13.76 4.98 -20.52
C ASP A 657 -14.63 4.89 -21.78
N ASP A 658 -14.39 5.77 -22.77
CA ASP A 658 -15.06 5.74 -24.08
C ASP A 658 -14.86 4.41 -24.82
N LEU A 659 -13.74 3.73 -24.61
CA LEU A 659 -13.48 2.43 -25.24
C LEU A 659 -14.56 1.39 -24.93
N LEU A 660 -15.19 1.48 -23.76
CA LEU A 660 -16.26 0.56 -23.35
C LEU A 660 -17.63 1.17 -23.64
N ALA A 661 -17.87 2.40 -23.19
CA ALA A 661 -19.15 3.07 -23.34
C ALA A 661 -19.55 3.20 -24.82
N ARG A 662 -18.63 3.63 -25.70
CA ARG A 662 -18.93 3.73 -27.14
C ARG A 662 -19.03 2.38 -27.83
N THR A 663 -18.34 1.35 -27.35
CA THR A 663 -18.48 -0.02 -27.90
C THR A 663 -19.87 -0.57 -27.62
N ILE A 664 -20.39 -0.33 -26.42
CA ILE A 664 -21.75 -0.73 -26.05
C ILE A 664 -22.78 0.07 -26.85
N ALA A 665 -22.63 1.40 -26.92
CA ALA A 665 -23.50 2.25 -27.73
C ALA A 665 -23.52 1.85 -29.22
N LEU A 666 -22.35 1.46 -29.78
CA LEU A 666 -22.28 0.92 -31.14
C LEU A 666 -23.14 -0.34 -31.28
N PHE A 667 -23.04 -1.27 -30.34
CA PHE A 667 -23.81 -2.52 -30.39
C PHE A 667 -25.31 -2.33 -30.19
N GLU A 668 -25.72 -1.34 -29.39
CA GLU A 668 -27.12 -0.99 -29.19
C GLU A 668 -27.73 -0.31 -30.44
N THR A 669 -26.96 0.57 -31.09
CA THR A 669 -27.40 1.32 -32.27
C THR A 669 -27.27 0.53 -33.57
N HIS A 670 -26.31 -0.41 -33.64
CA HIS A 670 -26.04 -1.25 -34.80
C HIS A 670 -26.01 -2.73 -34.41
N PRO A 671 -27.19 -3.36 -34.18
CA PRO A 671 -27.29 -4.75 -33.73
C PRO A 671 -26.62 -5.76 -34.69
N ASP A 672 -26.51 -5.43 -35.98
CA ASP A 672 -25.82 -6.23 -36.98
C ASP A 672 -24.31 -6.38 -36.68
N ARG A 673 -23.68 -5.34 -36.11
CA ARG A 673 -22.26 -5.38 -35.67
C ARG A 673 -22.09 -6.26 -34.44
N LEU A 674 -23.07 -6.23 -33.53
CA LEU A 674 -23.11 -7.14 -32.38
C LEU A 674 -23.29 -8.59 -32.84
N ASP A 675 -24.14 -8.83 -33.82
CA ASP A 675 -24.38 -10.15 -34.38
C ASP A 675 -23.15 -10.68 -35.15
N ASP A 676 -22.40 -9.84 -35.85
CA ASP A 676 -21.08 -10.18 -36.40
C ASP A 676 -20.12 -10.63 -35.29
N CYS A 677 -20.05 -9.88 -34.18
CA CYS A 677 -19.22 -10.24 -33.04
C CYS A 677 -19.65 -11.56 -32.38
N ARG A 678 -20.96 -11.79 -32.21
CA ARG A 678 -21.52 -13.04 -31.66
C ARG A 678 -21.29 -14.23 -32.59
N ARG A 679 -21.40 -14.04 -33.91
CA ARG A 679 -21.12 -15.09 -34.91
C ARG A 679 -19.65 -15.49 -34.88
N ARG A 680 -18.76 -14.50 -34.75
CA ARG A 680 -17.32 -14.69 -34.64
C ARG A 680 -16.96 -15.33 -33.30
N PHE A 681 -17.18 -14.65 -32.18
CA PHE A 681 -16.75 -15.09 -30.86
C PHE A 681 -17.81 -15.96 -30.16
N ARG A 682 -17.84 -17.23 -30.54
CA ARG A 682 -18.77 -18.22 -29.98
C ARG A 682 -18.34 -18.75 -28.61
N TRP A 683 -17.05 -18.65 -28.30
CA TRP A 683 -16.46 -19.08 -27.04
C TRP A 683 -15.78 -17.90 -26.38
N ILE A 684 -16.30 -17.48 -25.23
CA ILE A 684 -15.80 -16.32 -24.49
C ILE A 684 -15.32 -16.79 -23.13
N SER A 685 -14.06 -16.46 -22.80
CA SER A 685 -13.48 -16.65 -21.48
C SER A 685 -13.13 -15.29 -20.89
N VAL A 686 -13.46 -15.06 -19.62
CA VAL A 686 -13.13 -13.82 -18.90
C VAL A 686 -12.39 -14.23 -17.63
N ASP A 687 -11.14 -13.77 -17.48
CA ASP A 687 -10.27 -14.02 -16.33
C ASP A 687 -10.33 -12.90 -15.29
#